data_AF-A0A498M7Z6-F1
#
_entry.id   AF-A0A498M7Z6-F1
#
_cell.length_a   1.000
_cell.length_b   1.000
_cell.length_c   1.000
_cell.angle_alpha   90.00
_cell.angle_beta   90.00
_cell.angle_gamma   90.00
#
_symmetry.space_group_name_H-M   'P 1'
#
loop_
_entity.id
_entity.type
_entity.pdbx_description
1 polymer ?
#
loop_
_entity_poly.entity_id
_entity_poly.type
_entity_poly.pdbx_seq_one_letter_code
_entity_poly.pdbx_strand_id
1 'polypeptide(L)'
;MLPVNYKEEIVELLKLAGPVFISQLMIFLISFISTVFCGHLGKTELAGVALAIAVINVTGISIGSGLASACDTLISQTFGSNNLKRVGVILQRGILILLLACFPCWALLINTEPILLAVRQSPSVASLSQLYVKIFMPALPAAFMYQLQGRYLQNQGIIWPQVITGAAGNILNALINYIFLHVLDLGVAGSAAANTISQYSLAVFLYVYIRWKGLHKATWDGWSCDCLQEWGAFIRLAFPSMLMLCVEWWTYEIGGFLAGLISETELGAQSVVYELATIAYMFPLGFAVAASVRVGNALGAGNTEQAKLSAKVSLACGLLVSCVVATLIGSTKDIIGYIFTTEEEIVLRVSEVMIMYGFFHLFDAIAGITGGIVRGAGKQLLGALCNIVGYYFVGFPTGVSLMFALSMGIIGLWIGFFGCVFLQSLFFIILICKLDWKKATQEALIRAGVQAPKTKDESYAMENKGCTEEISQESRHAEEGQADASKDLEGLSEEEGGITDTGTKITVGAVLTTKQLVVLYQLMIFLICFISTVFCGHLGKTELAGVALDIAVINVTGISVGSGLASACDTLISQIINEGTLVYSIEQKFESVTTLCKNIHACTACWSCDCLQEWGPFNRLALPSMLMLCVQWWAYEIGGFLAGIISEAELGAQSVVYQLATIAFMALIRAGVQAPKTKDESYAMENKGCREEAPQVSQHTEEGQTQTWQTQTWKGSAEEKED
;
A
#
# COMPACT_ATOMS: atom_id res chain seq x y z
N MET A 1 7.69 -33.83 -31.30
CA MET A 1 8.72 -32.81 -30.95
C MET A 1 8.02 -31.46 -30.88
N LEU A 2 8.12 -30.73 -29.77
CA LEU A 2 7.58 -29.37 -29.66
C LEU A 2 8.36 -28.43 -30.60
N PRO A 3 7.70 -27.49 -31.32
CA PRO A 3 8.39 -26.49 -32.15
C PRO A 3 9.40 -25.68 -31.33
N VAL A 4 10.48 -25.22 -31.94
CA VAL A 4 11.60 -24.54 -31.25
C VAL A 4 11.13 -23.37 -30.39
N ASN A 5 10.25 -22.51 -30.93
CA ASN A 5 9.67 -21.36 -30.22
C ASN A 5 8.93 -21.75 -28.93
N TYR A 6 8.33 -22.94 -28.87
CA TYR A 6 7.69 -23.43 -27.64
C TYR A 6 8.71 -23.80 -26.58
N LYS A 7 9.83 -24.42 -26.96
CA LYS A 7 10.88 -24.81 -26.01
C LYS A 7 11.54 -23.58 -25.38
N GLU A 8 11.85 -22.58 -26.20
CA GLU A 8 12.43 -21.31 -25.74
C GLU A 8 11.45 -20.61 -24.79
N GLU A 9 10.16 -20.54 -25.15
CA GLU A 9 9.17 -19.92 -24.28
C GLU A 9 9.01 -20.65 -22.94
N ILE A 10 9.03 -21.99 -22.93
CA ILE A 10 9.00 -22.78 -21.69
C ILE A 10 10.17 -22.42 -20.79
N VAL A 11 11.38 -22.32 -21.35
CA VAL A 11 12.59 -21.98 -20.58
C VAL A 11 12.48 -20.57 -20.00
N GLU A 12 12.07 -19.59 -20.79
CA GLU A 12 11.89 -18.22 -20.32
C GLU A 12 10.80 -18.10 -19.25
N LEU A 13 9.71 -18.85 -19.39
CA LEU A 13 8.65 -18.92 -18.37
C LEU A 13 9.16 -19.54 -17.07
N LEU A 14 9.89 -20.64 -17.12
CA LEU A 14 10.40 -21.32 -15.92
C LEU A 14 11.45 -20.49 -15.19
N LYS A 15 12.28 -19.74 -15.92
CA LYS A 15 13.24 -18.76 -15.33
C LYS A 15 12.53 -17.68 -14.51
N LEU A 16 11.27 -17.38 -14.81
CA LEU A 16 10.45 -16.45 -14.04
C LEU A 16 9.66 -17.20 -12.95
N ALA A 17 8.85 -18.18 -13.33
CA ALA A 17 7.88 -18.84 -12.43
C ALA A 17 8.55 -19.49 -11.22
N GLY A 18 9.70 -20.16 -11.39
CA GLY A 18 10.42 -20.83 -10.30
C GLY A 18 10.86 -19.85 -9.20
N PRO A 19 11.65 -18.80 -9.52
CA PRO A 19 12.01 -17.78 -8.55
C PRO A 19 10.81 -17.03 -7.95
N VAL A 20 9.72 -16.80 -8.71
CA VAL A 20 8.50 -16.20 -8.15
C VAL A 20 7.92 -17.07 -7.05
N PHE A 21 7.75 -18.37 -7.32
CA PHE A 21 7.27 -19.34 -6.32
C PHE A 21 8.10 -19.25 -5.03
N ILE A 22 9.43 -19.29 -5.15
CA ILE A 22 10.32 -19.21 -3.97
C ILE A 22 10.15 -17.86 -3.25
N SER A 23 10.07 -16.76 -4.00
CA SER A 23 9.91 -15.42 -3.42
C SER A 23 8.60 -15.28 -2.63
N GLN A 24 7.50 -15.85 -3.14
CA GLN A 24 6.21 -15.79 -2.46
C GLN A 24 6.20 -16.67 -1.21
N LEU A 25 6.85 -17.84 -1.27
CA LEU A 25 7.08 -18.67 -0.09
C LEU A 25 7.88 -17.90 0.98
N MET A 26 8.93 -17.15 0.60
CA MET A 26 9.68 -16.33 1.56
C MET A 26 8.81 -15.24 2.20
N ILE A 27 7.91 -14.61 1.44
CA ILE A 27 7.00 -13.58 2.00
C ILE A 27 6.04 -14.22 3.00
N PHE A 28 5.45 -15.36 2.65
CA PHE A 28 4.55 -16.11 3.51
C PHE A 28 5.22 -16.56 4.82
N LEU A 29 6.49 -17.01 4.74
CA LEU A 29 7.21 -17.58 5.86
C LEU A 29 7.43 -16.60 7.04
N ILE A 30 7.43 -15.28 6.80
CA ILE A 30 7.60 -14.28 7.85
C ILE A 30 6.42 -14.30 8.83
N SER A 31 5.20 -14.35 8.29
CA SER A 31 3.98 -14.46 9.09
C SER A 31 3.93 -15.79 9.82
N PHE A 32 4.28 -16.88 9.12
CA PHE A 32 4.32 -18.22 9.70
C PHE A 32 5.27 -18.30 10.91
N ILE A 33 6.51 -17.81 10.79
CA ILE A 33 7.49 -17.78 11.89
C ILE A 33 6.92 -17.01 13.09
N SER A 34 6.31 -15.84 12.85
CA SER A 34 5.76 -15.01 13.93
C SER A 34 4.63 -15.72 14.69
N THR A 35 3.76 -16.43 13.97
CA THR A 35 2.70 -17.25 14.56
C THR A 35 3.24 -18.40 15.40
N VAL A 36 4.27 -19.12 14.91
CA VAL A 36 4.90 -20.23 15.64
C VAL A 36 5.48 -19.75 16.97
N PHE A 37 6.20 -18.63 16.97
CA PHE A 37 6.78 -18.05 18.18
C PHE A 37 5.69 -17.64 19.19
N CYS A 38 4.62 -17.00 18.74
CA CYS A 38 3.51 -16.59 19.61
C CYS A 38 2.67 -17.77 20.12
N GLY A 39 2.58 -18.87 19.37
CA GLY A 39 1.87 -20.08 19.80
C GLY A 39 2.40 -20.68 21.10
N HIS A 40 3.67 -20.45 21.43
CA HIS A 40 4.29 -20.90 22.68
C HIS A 40 3.98 -20.00 23.89
N LEU A 41 3.37 -18.82 23.69
CA LEU A 41 3.05 -17.90 24.79
C LEU A 41 1.72 -18.23 25.48
N GLY A 42 0.76 -18.79 24.74
CA GLY A 42 -0.56 -19.14 25.27
C GLY A 42 -1.66 -19.12 24.21
N LYS A 43 -2.82 -19.70 24.55
CA LYS A 43 -3.97 -19.82 23.63
C LYS A 43 -4.58 -18.45 23.30
N THR A 44 -4.72 -17.56 24.28
CA THR A 44 -5.26 -16.21 24.09
C THR A 44 -4.33 -15.36 23.23
N GLU A 45 -3.03 -15.51 23.45
CA GLU A 45 -1.96 -14.82 22.74
C GLU A 45 -1.95 -15.20 21.26
N LEU A 46 -1.98 -16.50 20.99
CA LEU A 46 -2.08 -17.04 19.64
C LEU A 46 -3.34 -16.54 18.92
N ALA A 47 -4.50 -16.59 19.58
CA ALA A 47 -5.77 -16.13 18.99
C ALA A 47 -5.73 -14.63 18.65
N GLY A 48 -5.22 -13.79 19.56
CA GLY A 48 -5.08 -12.35 19.31
C GLY A 48 -4.08 -12.02 18.20
N VAL A 49 -2.97 -12.75 18.10
CA VAL A 49 -1.97 -12.54 17.03
C VAL A 49 -2.51 -13.00 15.68
N ALA A 50 -3.13 -14.18 15.62
CA ALA A 50 -3.73 -14.68 14.37
C ALA A 50 -4.78 -13.72 13.83
N LEU A 51 -5.64 -13.20 14.71
CA LEU A 51 -6.67 -12.22 14.34
C LEU A 51 -6.08 -10.87 13.92
N ALA A 52 -5.04 -10.39 14.59
CA ALA A 52 -4.32 -9.19 14.17
C ALA A 52 -3.70 -9.34 12.77
N ILE A 53 -3.04 -10.47 12.51
CA ILE A 53 -2.44 -10.78 11.20
C ILE A 53 -3.53 -10.84 10.11
N ALA A 54 -4.66 -11.49 10.38
CA ALA A 54 -5.80 -11.51 9.47
C ALA A 54 -6.30 -10.10 9.14
N VAL A 55 -6.50 -9.24 10.16
CA VAL A 55 -6.91 -7.84 9.97
C VAL A 55 -5.88 -7.06 9.13
N ILE A 56 -4.58 -7.21 9.41
CA ILE A 56 -3.49 -6.59 8.65
C ILE A 56 -3.48 -7.05 7.18
N ASN A 57 -3.68 -8.35 6.94
CA ASN A 57 -3.68 -8.91 5.60
C ASN A 57 -4.89 -8.42 4.79
N VAL A 58 -6.09 -8.49 5.38
CA VAL A 58 -7.36 -8.07 4.75
C VAL A 58 -7.37 -6.57 4.45
N THR A 59 -7.01 -5.74 5.44
CA THR A 59 -7.20 -4.28 5.35
C THR A 59 -5.94 -3.51 4.92
N GLY A 60 -4.80 -4.19 4.79
CA GLY A 60 -3.53 -3.57 4.43
C GLY A 60 -2.79 -4.30 3.31
N ILE A 61 -2.20 -5.47 3.61
CA ILE A 61 -1.27 -6.16 2.70
C ILE A 61 -1.93 -6.53 1.36
N SER A 62 -3.16 -7.04 1.39
CA SER A 62 -3.91 -7.37 0.17
C SER A 62 -4.19 -6.16 -0.70
N ILE A 63 -4.59 -5.03 -0.11
CA ILE A 63 -4.83 -3.77 -0.81
C ILE A 63 -3.55 -3.28 -1.49
N GLY A 64 -2.43 -3.26 -0.76
CA GLY A 64 -1.13 -2.86 -1.30
C GLY A 64 -0.67 -3.73 -2.45
N SER A 65 -0.73 -5.06 -2.27
CA SER A 65 -0.38 -6.04 -3.32
C SER A 65 -1.28 -5.88 -4.55
N GLY A 66 -2.58 -5.70 -4.32
CA GLY A 66 -3.58 -5.49 -5.33
C GLY A 66 -3.36 -4.23 -6.16
N LEU A 67 -3.17 -3.07 -5.51
CA LEU A 67 -2.89 -1.80 -6.18
C LEU A 67 -1.54 -1.85 -6.93
N ALA A 68 -0.52 -2.46 -6.32
CA ALA A 68 0.80 -2.60 -6.93
C ALA A 68 0.74 -3.42 -8.24
N SER A 69 -0.19 -4.37 -8.36
CA SER A 69 -0.32 -5.23 -9.55
C SER A 69 -0.75 -4.50 -10.83
N ALA A 70 -1.15 -3.22 -10.77
CA ALA A 70 -1.20 -2.39 -11.98
C ALA A 70 0.16 -2.28 -12.68
N CYS A 71 1.25 -2.34 -11.92
CA CYS A 71 2.61 -2.34 -12.46
C CYS A 71 2.89 -3.60 -13.28
N ASP A 72 2.18 -4.71 -13.05
CA ASP A 72 2.32 -5.93 -13.85
C ASP A 72 1.87 -5.72 -15.30
N THR A 73 1.00 -4.74 -15.53
CA THR A 73 0.65 -4.27 -16.89
C THR A 73 1.56 -3.15 -17.35
N LEU A 74 1.66 -2.08 -16.56
CA LEU A 74 2.27 -0.83 -17.01
C LEU A 74 3.77 -0.98 -17.21
N ILE A 75 4.47 -1.65 -16.28
CA ILE A 75 5.91 -1.84 -16.37
C ILE A 75 6.25 -2.85 -17.45
N SER A 76 5.58 -4.00 -17.51
CA SER A 76 5.88 -5.02 -18.53
C SER A 76 5.66 -4.49 -19.96
N GLN A 77 4.53 -3.83 -20.21
CA GLN A 77 4.25 -3.25 -21.53
C GLN A 77 5.24 -2.14 -21.90
N THR A 78 5.61 -1.29 -20.94
CA THR A 78 6.57 -0.20 -21.17
C THR A 78 8.00 -0.70 -21.34
N PHE A 79 8.40 -1.73 -20.60
CA PHE A 79 9.69 -2.37 -20.73
C PHE A 79 9.80 -3.10 -22.07
N GLY A 80 8.76 -3.85 -22.45
CA GLY A 80 8.66 -4.54 -23.73
C GLY A 80 8.72 -3.60 -24.94
N SER A 81 8.19 -2.38 -24.83
CA SER A 81 8.28 -1.36 -25.89
C SER A 81 9.64 -0.68 -26.00
N ASN A 82 10.58 -1.04 -25.13
CA ASN A 82 11.90 -0.42 -25.00
C ASN A 82 11.87 1.05 -24.51
N ASN A 83 10.75 1.55 -23.99
CA ASN A 83 10.66 2.87 -23.37
C ASN A 83 11.14 2.83 -21.90
N LEU A 84 12.43 2.52 -21.72
CA LEU A 84 12.98 2.15 -20.40
C LEU A 84 12.85 3.25 -19.35
N LYS A 85 13.00 4.53 -19.70
CA LYS A 85 12.89 5.65 -18.74
C LYS A 85 11.48 5.86 -18.22
N ARG A 86 10.45 5.57 -19.03
CA ARG A 86 9.05 5.61 -18.60
C ARG A 86 8.76 4.57 -17.51
N VAL A 87 9.51 3.47 -17.45
CA VAL A 87 9.41 2.48 -16.35
C VAL A 87 9.68 3.16 -15.00
N GLY A 88 10.73 3.98 -14.90
CA GLY A 88 11.05 4.73 -13.69
C GLY A 88 9.95 5.73 -13.30
N VAL A 89 9.32 6.39 -14.27
CA VAL A 89 8.20 7.30 -14.03
C VAL A 89 6.98 6.55 -13.48
N ILE A 90 6.67 5.37 -14.04
CA ILE A 90 5.58 4.51 -13.54
C ILE A 90 5.88 4.04 -12.11
N LEU A 91 7.12 3.65 -11.81
CA LEU A 91 7.55 3.28 -10.46
C LEU A 91 7.29 4.44 -9.47
N GLN A 92 7.77 5.64 -9.77
CA GLN A 92 7.59 6.82 -8.92
C GLN A 92 6.11 7.15 -8.69
N ARG A 93 5.30 7.08 -9.75
CA ARG A 93 3.84 7.26 -9.64
C ARG A 93 3.21 6.21 -8.73
N GLY A 94 3.63 4.95 -8.87
CA GLY A 94 3.23 3.85 -8.00
C GLY A 94 3.61 4.12 -6.54
N ILE A 95 4.80 4.65 -6.27
CA ILE A 95 5.24 5.00 -4.91
C ILE A 95 4.23 5.98 -4.29
N LEU A 96 3.95 7.09 -4.96
CA LEU A 96 3.03 8.11 -4.45
C LEU A 96 1.61 7.58 -4.21
N ILE A 97 1.07 6.82 -5.17
CA ILE A 97 -0.29 6.26 -5.08
C ILE A 97 -0.40 5.23 -3.95
N LEU A 98 0.59 4.34 -3.79
CA LEU A 98 0.55 3.32 -2.75
C LEU A 98 0.70 3.93 -1.35
N LEU A 99 1.56 4.93 -1.18
CA LEU A 99 1.69 5.64 0.10
C LEU A 99 0.39 6.34 0.48
N LEU A 100 -0.29 6.96 -0.49
CA LEU A 100 -1.62 7.51 -0.26
C LEU A 100 -2.64 6.43 0.13
N ALA A 101 -2.55 5.24 -0.46
CA ALA A 101 -3.43 4.13 -0.11
C ALA A 101 -3.20 3.60 1.31
N CYS A 102 -2.06 3.86 1.95
CA CYS A 102 -1.85 3.52 3.36
C CYS A 102 -2.81 4.28 4.29
N PHE A 103 -3.27 5.48 3.91
CA PHE A 103 -4.17 6.30 4.74
C PHE A 103 -5.53 5.65 5.03
N PRO A 104 -6.32 5.23 4.03
CA PRO A 104 -7.57 4.51 4.30
C PRO A 104 -7.33 3.18 5.01
N CYS A 105 -6.20 2.51 4.78
CA CYS A 105 -5.85 1.29 5.50
C CYS A 105 -5.63 1.58 7.00
N TRP A 106 -4.86 2.61 7.34
CA TRP A 106 -4.64 3.03 8.74
C TRP A 106 -5.94 3.44 9.44
N ALA A 107 -6.87 4.09 8.74
CA ALA A 107 -8.17 4.44 9.30
C ALA A 107 -8.93 3.20 9.79
N LEU A 108 -8.83 2.06 9.08
CA LEU A 108 -9.39 0.78 9.54
C LEU A 108 -8.56 0.16 10.68
N LEU A 109 -7.23 0.12 10.53
CA LEU A 109 -6.32 -0.52 11.50
C LEU A 109 -6.33 0.13 12.89
N ILE A 110 -6.50 1.46 12.97
CA ILE A 110 -6.63 2.18 14.25
C ILE A 110 -7.88 1.74 15.02
N ASN A 111 -8.92 1.30 14.30
CA ASN A 111 -10.20 0.89 14.87
C ASN A 111 -10.33 -0.64 15.02
N THR A 112 -9.22 -1.38 15.03
CA THR A 112 -9.23 -2.84 15.12
C THR A 112 -10.02 -3.35 16.33
N GLU A 113 -9.73 -2.88 17.55
CA GLU A 113 -10.43 -3.34 18.77
C GLU A 113 -11.95 -3.06 18.72
N PRO A 114 -12.42 -1.83 18.42
CA PRO A 114 -13.85 -1.58 18.24
C PRO A 114 -14.51 -2.48 17.19
N ILE A 115 -13.84 -2.72 16.04
CA ILE A 115 -14.35 -3.59 14.98
C ILE A 115 -14.48 -5.03 15.49
N LEU A 116 -13.45 -5.54 16.18
CA LEU A 116 -13.43 -6.90 16.72
C LEU A 116 -14.49 -7.10 17.81
N LEU A 117 -14.67 -6.11 18.69
CA LEU A 117 -15.74 -6.12 19.68
C LEU A 117 -17.13 -6.09 19.03
N ALA A 118 -17.30 -5.33 17.95
CA ALA A 118 -18.57 -5.27 17.21
C ALA A 118 -18.95 -6.63 16.59
N VAL A 119 -17.97 -7.41 16.14
CA VAL A 119 -18.17 -8.80 15.67
C VAL A 119 -18.15 -9.83 16.81
N ARG A 120 -18.29 -9.38 18.07
CA ARG A 120 -18.42 -10.19 19.29
C ARG A 120 -17.20 -11.02 19.68
N GLN A 121 -15.99 -10.56 19.33
CA GLN A 121 -14.76 -11.15 19.88
C GLN A 121 -14.60 -10.82 21.37
N SER A 122 -13.88 -11.67 22.09
CA SER A 122 -13.62 -11.44 23.52
C SER A 122 -12.78 -10.16 23.72
N PRO A 123 -13.03 -9.38 24.80
CA PRO A 123 -12.29 -8.14 25.03
C PRO A 123 -10.77 -8.33 25.14
N SER A 124 -10.31 -9.44 25.72
CA SER A 124 -8.88 -9.76 25.84
C SER A 124 -8.23 -10.01 24.47
N VAL A 125 -8.87 -10.81 23.61
CA VAL A 125 -8.38 -11.08 22.25
C VAL A 125 -8.42 -9.82 21.39
N ALA A 126 -9.49 -9.03 21.47
CA ALA A 126 -9.63 -7.78 20.73
C ALA A 126 -8.56 -6.74 21.12
N SER A 127 -8.33 -6.54 22.41
CA SER A 127 -7.31 -5.62 22.92
C SER A 127 -5.90 -6.06 22.54
N LEU A 128 -5.60 -7.36 22.63
CA LEU A 128 -4.32 -7.91 22.22
C LEU A 128 -4.09 -7.78 20.71
N SER A 129 -5.13 -8.02 19.91
CA SER A 129 -5.08 -7.84 18.46
C SER A 129 -4.76 -6.39 18.11
N GLN A 130 -5.41 -5.45 18.79
CA GLN A 130 -5.18 -4.01 18.60
C GLN A 130 -3.76 -3.58 19.01
N LEU A 131 -3.19 -4.17 20.07
CA LEU A 131 -1.79 -3.94 20.45
C LEU A 131 -0.85 -4.38 19.32
N TYR A 132 -1.02 -5.58 18.79
CA TYR A 132 -0.20 -6.10 17.69
C TYR A 132 -0.34 -5.21 16.46
N VAL A 133 -1.57 -4.88 16.05
CA VAL A 133 -1.84 -4.00 14.91
C VAL A 133 -1.20 -2.63 15.10
N LYS A 134 -1.30 -2.02 16.29
CA LYS A 134 -0.71 -0.70 16.58
C LYS A 134 0.81 -0.69 16.38
N ILE A 135 1.49 -1.77 16.78
CA ILE A 135 2.94 -1.91 16.61
C ILE A 135 3.30 -2.16 15.14
N PHE A 136 2.45 -2.87 14.39
CA PHE A 136 2.67 -3.15 12.97
C PHE A 136 2.36 -1.98 12.04
N MET A 137 1.38 -1.12 12.38
CA MET A 137 0.90 -0.02 11.50
C MET A 137 2.00 0.77 10.79
N PRO A 138 3.11 1.19 11.45
CA PRO A 138 4.18 1.94 10.78
C PRO A 138 4.89 1.16 9.66
N ALA A 139 4.91 -0.17 9.71
CA ALA A 139 5.51 -1.01 8.67
C ALA A 139 4.67 -1.11 7.39
N LEU A 140 3.41 -0.66 7.39
CA LEU A 140 2.53 -0.80 6.23
C LEU A 140 3.09 -0.11 4.96
N PRO A 141 3.56 1.16 5.01
CA PRO A 141 4.29 1.77 3.90
C PRO A 141 5.50 0.94 3.44
N ALA A 142 6.30 0.41 4.36
CA ALA A 142 7.47 -0.39 4.01
C ALA A 142 7.08 -1.67 3.25
N ALA A 143 6.02 -2.36 3.71
CA ALA A 143 5.47 -3.52 3.02
C ALA A 143 4.99 -3.18 1.61
N PHE A 144 4.30 -2.05 1.42
CA PHE A 144 3.85 -1.58 0.10
C PHE A 144 5.03 -1.28 -0.82
N MET A 145 6.11 -0.71 -0.27
CA MET A 145 7.31 -0.40 -1.03
C MET A 145 8.09 -1.64 -1.43
N TYR A 146 8.19 -2.63 -0.54
CA TYR A 146 8.77 -3.93 -0.90
C TYR A 146 7.98 -4.59 -2.03
N GLN A 147 6.64 -4.59 -1.95
CA GLN A 147 5.74 -5.12 -2.98
C GLN A 147 5.92 -4.41 -4.33
N LEU A 148 6.09 -3.09 -4.32
CA LEU A 148 6.27 -2.28 -5.53
C LEU A 148 7.67 -2.47 -6.14
N GLN A 149 8.73 -2.46 -5.32
CA GLN A 149 10.09 -2.74 -5.77
C GLN A 149 10.21 -4.15 -6.38
N GLY A 150 9.55 -5.13 -5.76
CA GLY A 150 9.47 -6.49 -6.29
C GLY A 150 8.86 -6.53 -7.69
N ARG A 151 7.70 -5.89 -7.89
CA ARG A 151 7.06 -5.81 -9.21
C ARG A 151 7.87 -5.03 -10.22
N TYR A 152 8.56 -3.98 -9.79
CA TYR A 152 9.48 -3.22 -10.64
C TYR A 152 10.56 -4.12 -11.24
N LEU A 153 11.21 -4.96 -10.44
CA LEU A 153 12.24 -5.88 -10.94
C LEU A 153 11.66 -7.06 -11.71
N GLN A 154 10.58 -7.65 -11.19
CA GLN A 154 9.94 -8.83 -11.76
C GLN A 154 9.43 -8.60 -13.18
N ASN A 155 8.83 -7.43 -13.45
CA ASN A 155 8.33 -7.09 -14.78
C ASN A 155 9.44 -6.79 -15.79
N GLN A 156 10.69 -6.65 -15.33
CA GLN A 156 11.90 -6.59 -16.17
C GLN A 156 12.58 -7.97 -16.32
N GLY A 157 12.00 -9.02 -15.74
CA GLY A 157 12.57 -10.37 -15.73
C GLY A 157 13.63 -10.61 -14.63
N ILE A 158 13.73 -9.73 -13.63
CA ILE A 158 14.74 -9.80 -12.57
C ILE A 158 14.06 -10.20 -11.26
N ILE A 159 14.18 -11.47 -10.84
CA ILE A 159 13.39 -12.00 -9.70
C ILE A 159 14.24 -12.46 -8.52
N TRP A 160 15.43 -13.00 -8.78
CA TRP A 160 16.36 -13.47 -7.74
C TRP A 160 16.64 -12.48 -6.59
N PRO A 161 16.69 -11.15 -6.80
CA PRO A 161 16.83 -10.21 -5.69
C PRO A 161 15.77 -10.40 -4.60
N GLN A 162 14.50 -10.61 -4.97
CA GLN A 162 13.40 -10.81 -4.03
C GLN A 162 13.56 -12.11 -3.22
N VAL A 163 14.08 -13.17 -3.85
CA VAL A 163 14.37 -14.44 -3.17
C VAL A 163 15.48 -14.26 -2.14
N ILE A 164 16.58 -13.61 -2.52
CA ILE A 164 17.74 -13.39 -1.65
C ILE A 164 17.36 -12.50 -0.47
N THR A 165 16.67 -11.39 -0.72
CA THR A 165 16.23 -10.47 0.34
C THR A 165 15.15 -11.09 1.21
N GLY A 166 14.26 -11.89 0.63
CA GLY A 166 13.25 -12.66 1.35
C GLY A 166 13.88 -13.66 2.32
N ALA A 167 14.89 -14.41 1.89
CA ALA A 167 15.62 -15.34 2.75
C ALA A 167 16.34 -14.61 3.90
N ALA A 168 17.05 -13.51 3.58
CA ALA A 168 17.71 -12.68 4.60
C ALA A 168 16.70 -12.10 5.61
N GLY A 169 15.54 -11.62 5.12
CA GLY A 169 14.46 -11.11 5.97
C GLY A 169 13.87 -12.17 6.90
N ASN A 170 13.72 -13.42 6.45
CA ASN A 170 13.23 -14.50 7.31
C ASN A 170 14.22 -14.91 8.39
N ILE A 171 15.52 -14.99 8.05
CA ILE A 171 16.57 -15.28 9.03
C ILE A 171 16.57 -14.20 10.12
N LEU A 172 16.52 -12.93 9.70
CA LEU A 172 16.44 -11.80 10.61
C LEU A 172 15.17 -11.84 11.46
N ASN A 173 14.01 -12.15 10.85
CA ASN A 173 12.74 -12.29 11.56
C ASN A 173 12.80 -13.35 12.66
N ALA A 174 13.36 -14.53 12.36
CA ALA A 174 13.51 -15.62 13.34
C ALA A 174 14.44 -15.22 14.50
N LEU A 175 15.58 -14.56 14.18
CA LEU A 175 16.52 -14.08 15.19
C LEU A 175 15.90 -13.01 16.10
N ILE A 176 15.19 -12.03 15.52
CA ILE A 176 14.56 -10.97 16.31
C ILE A 176 13.43 -11.54 17.17
N ASN A 177 12.59 -12.43 16.63
CA ASN A 177 11.54 -13.09 17.43
C ASN A 177 12.17 -13.84 18.60
N TYR A 178 13.23 -14.62 18.38
CA TYR A 178 13.92 -15.33 19.46
C TYR A 178 14.43 -14.38 20.55
N ILE A 179 15.12 -13.30 20.18
CA ILE A 179 15.66 -12.33 21.14
C ILE A 179 14.50 -11.63 21.88
N PHE A 180 13.49 -11.14 21.18
CA PHE A 180 12.43 -10.34 21.79
C PHE A 180 11.52 -11.16 22.69
N LEU A 181 11.27 -12.43 22.38
CA LEU A 181 10.38 -13.27 23.18
C LEU A 181 11.11 -14.01 24.31
N HIS A 182 12.33 -14.50 24.08
CA HIS A 182 13.02 -15.36 25.08
C HIS A 182 14.11 -14.65 25.87
N VAL A 183 14.73 -13.60 25.32
CA VAL A 183 15.81 -12.87 26.01
C VAL A 183 15.28 -11.61 26.68
N LEU A 184 14.32 -10.93 26.04
CA LEU A 184 13.75 -9.67 26.51
C LEU A 184 12.33 -9.81 27.08
N ASP A 185 11.72 -10.99 27.00
CA ASP A 185 10.38 -11.31 27.52
C ASP A 185 9.28 -10.29 27.11
N LEU A 186 9.34 -9.77 25.88
CA LEU A 186 8.40 -8.75 25.37
C LEU A 186 7.05 -9.34 24.89
N GLY A 187 6.90 -10.66 24.94
CA GLY A 187 5.68 -11.39 24.55
C GLY A 187 5.16 -11.01 23.16
N VAL A 188 3.84 -10.81 23.05
CA VAL A 188 3.15 -10.49 21.79
C VAL A 188 3.60 -9.15 21.18
N ALA A 189 3.89 -8.15 22.02
CA ALA A 189 4.41 -6.87 21.56
C ALA A 189 5.80 -7.02 20.93
N GLY A 190 6.62 -7.94 21.47
CA GLY A 190 7.89 -8.36 20.90
C GLY A 190 7.72 -8.95 19.50
N SER A 191 6.80 -9.91 19.32
CA SER A 191 6.59 -10.52 17.99
C SER A 191 6.06 -9.51 16.97
N ALA A 192 5.15 -8.62 17.39
CA ALA A 192 4.67 -7.53 16.54
C ALA A 192 5.83 -6.63 16.09
N ALA A 193 6.71 -6.24 17.00
CA ALA A 193 7.89 -5.43 16.69
C ALA A 193 8.88 -6.17 15.77
N ALA A 194 9.07 -7.47 15.97
CA ALA A 194 9.91 -8.31 15.12
C ALA A 194 9.39 -8.34 13.68
N ASN A 195 8.08 -8.48 13.49
CA ASN A 195 7.44 -8.41 12.18
C ASN A 195 7.59 -7.01 11.56
N THR A 196 7.34 -5.94 12.33
CA THR A 196 7.55 -4.54 11.89
C THR A 196 8.97 -4.33 11.36
N ILE A 197 9.98 -4.71 12.13
CA ILE A 197 11.40 -4.58 11.73
C ILE A 197 11.68 -5.41 10.47
N SER A 198 11.11 -6.61 10.37
CA SER A 198 11.30 -7.48 9.21
C SER A 198 10.74 -6.88 7.92
N GLN A 199 9.58 -6.23 7.96
CA GLN A 199 9.01 -5.54 6.79
C GLN A 199 9.89 -4.37 6.32
N TYR A 200 10.41 -3.56 7.25
CA TYR A 200 11.38 -2.52 6.92
C TYR A 200 12.66 -3.11 6.33
N SER A 201 13.18 -4.18 6.94
CA SER A 201 14.40 -4.84 6.50
C SER A 201 14.25 -5.37 5.08
N LEU A 202 13.11 -6.00 4.74
CA LEU A 202 12.82 -6.43 3.37
C LEU A 202 12.86 -5.26 2.38
N ALA A 203 12.16 -4.16 2.70
CA ALA A 203 12.10 -2.99 1.84
C ALA A 203 13.49 -2.33 1.63
N VAL A 204 14.28 -2.24 2.70
CA VAL A 204 15.63 -1.64 2.68
C VAL A 204 16.61 -2.56 1.97
N PHE A 205 16.63 -3.86 2.28
CA PHE A 205 17.54 -4.82 1.64
C PHE A 205 17.31 -4.87 0.14
N LEU A 206 16.06 -4.89 -0.32
CA LEU A 206 15.75 -4.88 -1.75
C LEU A 206 16.17 -3.58 -2.41
N TYR A 207 15.91 -2.44 -1.77
CA TYR A 207 16.33 -1.13 -2.29
C TYR A 207 17.86 -1.03 -2.41
N VAL A 208 18.58 -1.39 -1.34
CA VAL A 208 20.05 -1.40 -1.32
C VAL A 208 20.59 -2.33 -2.40
N TYR A 209 19.99 -3.51 -2.58
CA TYR A 209 20.37 -4.44 -3.63
C TYR A 209 20.21 -3.81 -5.04
N ILE A 210 19.08 -3.14 -5.29
CA ILE A 210 18.80 -2.43 -6.55
C ILE A 210 19.85 -1.35 -6.83
N ARG A 211 20.24 -0.58 -5.80
CA ARG A 211 21.25 0.48 -5.94
C ARG A 211 22.66 -0.11 -6.14
N TRP A 212 23.06 -1.05 -5.28
CA TRP A 212 24.38 -1.66 -5.28
C TRP A 212 24.70 -2.41 -6.59
N LYS A 213 23.75 -3.20 -7.10
CA LYS A 213 23.92 -3.90 -8.39
C LYS A 213 23.66 -3.01 -9.61
N GLY A 214 23.26 -1.75 -9.41
CA GLY A 214 22.99 -0.81 -10.51
C GLY A 214 21.80 -1.19 -11.38
N LEU A 215 20.84 -1.99 -10.88
CA LEU A 215 19.69 -2.49 -11.64
C LEU A 215 18.73 -1.37 -12.09
N HIS A 216 18.80 -0.21 -11.43
CA HIS A 216 18.01 0.97 -11.76
C HIS A 216 18.57 1.79 -12.92
N LYS A 217 19.87 1.66 -13.26
CA LYS A 217 20.57 2.61 -14.15
C LYS A 217 19.93 2.77 -15.54
N ALA A 218 19.40 1.68 -16.11
CA ALA A 218 18.79 1.71 -17.44
C ALA A 218 17.38 2.32 -17.45
N THR A 219 16.65 2.20 -16.34
CA THR A 219 15.20 2.40 -16.28
C THR A 219 14.76 3.52 -15.34
N TRP A 220 15.64 3.98 -14.45
CA TRP A 220 15.36 5.05 -13.49
C TRP A 220 16.62 5.89 -13.24
N ASP A 221 16.60 7.14 -13.69
CA ASP A 221 17.66 8.15 -13.54
C ASP A 221 17.46 9.15 -12.40
N GLY A 222 16.36 9.02 -11.65
CA GLY A 222 16.02 9.94 -10.59
C GLY A 222 14.55 10.32 -10.64
N TRP A 223 14.13 11.15 -9.70
CA TRP A 223 12.76 11.60 -9.66
C TRP A 223 12.44 12.58 -10.80
N SER A 224 11.21 12.53 -11.30
CA SER A 224 10.71 13.41 -12.36
C SER A 224 9.28 13.85 -12.06
N CYS A 225 8.97 15.11 -12.33
CA CYS A 225 7.61 15.66 -12.24
C CYS A 225 6.59 14.94 -13.14
N ASP A 226 7.04 14.15 -14.11
CA ASP A 226 6.18 13.32 -14.96
C ASP A 226 5.42 12.24 -14.14
N CYS A 227 5.89 11.93 -12.91
CA CYS A 227 5.19 11.01 -12.00
C CYS A 227 3.84 11.57 -11.51
N LEU A 228 3.64 12.89 -11.55
CA LEU A 228 2.39 13.56 -11.15
C LEU A 228 1.33 13.55 -12.25
N GLN A 229 1.68 13.14 -13.47
CA GLN A 229 0.77 13.07 -14.61
C GLN A 229 0.14 11.67 -14.76
N GLU A 230 -0.95 11.56 -15.53
CA GLU A 230 -1.61 10.30 -15.91
C GLU A 230 -2.07 9.39 -14.74
N TRP A 231 -2.35 9.95 -13.56
CA TRP A 231 -2.85 9.18 -12.41
C TRP A 231 -4.13 8.40 -12.73
N GLY A 232 -5.04 8.99 -13.52
CA GLY A 232 -6.26 8.31 -13.95
C GLY A 232 -6.01 7.01 -14.72
N ALA A 233 -4.97 6.96 -15.57
CA ALA A 233 -4.62 5.76 -16.31
C ALA A 233 -4.06 4.66 -15.39
N PHE A 234 -3.26 5.05 -14.39
CA PHE A 234 -2.76 4.14 -13.37
C PHE A 234 -3.89 3.59 -12.50
N ILE A 235 -4.74 4.46 -11.93
CA ILE A 235 -5.83 4.09 -11.02
C ILE A 235 -6.88 3.23 -11.73
N ARG A 236 -7.18 3.48 -13.01
CA ARG A 236 -8.12 2.67 -13.81
C ARG A 236 -7.65 1.22 -13.97
N LEU A 237 -6.35 0.95 -13.82
CA LEU A 237 -5.82 -0.42 -13.75
C LEU A 237 -5.67 -0.88 -12.29
N ALA A 238 -5.18 -0.02 -11.40
CA ALA A 238 -4.88 -0.38 -10.02
C ALA A 238 -6.12 -0.78 -9.23
N PHE A 239 -7.20 -0.01 -9.30
CA PHE A 239 -8.40 -0.31 -8.53
C PHE A 239 -9.07 -1.63 -8.95
N PRO A 240 -9.27 -1.93 -10.24
CA PRO A 240 -9.72 -3.26 -10.65
C PRO A 240 -8.74 -4.38 -10.28
N SER A 241 -7.43 -4.16 -10.41
CA SER A 241 -6.45 -5.20 -10.04
C SER A 241 -6.48 -5.48 -8.54
N MET A 242 -6.68 -4.45 -7.72
CA MET A 242 -6.93 -4.58 -6.29
C MET A 242 -8.18 -5.40 -6.02
N LEU A 243 -9.31 -5.09 -6.66
CA LEU A 243 -10.54 -5.85 -6.49
C LEU A 243 -10.39 -7.31 -6.93
N MET A 244 -9.70 -7.59 -8.05
CA MET A 244 -9.45 -8.97 -8.47
C MET A 244 -8.79 -9.81 -7.37
N LEU A 245 -7.80 -9.23 -6.68
CA LEU A 245 -7.04 -9.93 -5.64
C LEU A 245 -7.76 -9.94 -4.28
N CYS A 246 -8.26 -8.78 -3.84
CA CYS A 246 -8.90 -8.62 -2.54
C CYS A 246 -10.21 -9.41 -2.42
N VAL A 247 -11.05 -9.43 -3.45
CA VAL A 247 -12.36 -10.12 -3.42
C VAL A 247 -12.19 -11.61 -3.11
N GLU A 248 -11.23 -12.25 -3.76
CA GLU A 248 -10.89 -13.65 -3.52
C GLU A 248 -10.34 -13.84 -2.11
N TRP A 249 -9.31 -13.06 -1.76
CA TRP A 249 -8.62 -13.21 -0.48
C TRP A 249 -9.52 -12.96 0.73
N TRP A 250 -10.35 -11.91 0.67
CA TRP A 250 -11.32 -11.58 1.72
C TRP A 250 -12.37 -12.67 1.88
N THR A 251 -12.76 -13.35 0.81
CA THR A 251 -13.74 -14.44 0.89
C THR A 251 -13.17 -15.62 1.70
N TYR A 252 -11.88 -15.95 1.54
CA TYR A 252 -11.22 -16.97 2.37
C TYR A 252 -11.21 -16.61 3.85
N GLU A 253 -10.87 -15.36 4.17
CA GLU A 253 -10.80 -14.85 5.56
C GLU A 253 -12.19 -14.83 6.22
N ILE A 254 -13.22 -14.39 5.49
CA ILE A 254 -14.61 -14.47 5.97
C ILE A 254 -15.03 -15.94 6.17
N GLY A 255 -14.61 -16.83 5.27
CA GLY A 255 -14.83 -18.27 5.41
C GLY A 255 -14.24 -18.85 6.70
N GLY A 256 -13.02 -18.44 7.05
CA GLY A 256 -12.38 -18.76 8.34
C GLY A 256 -13.20 -18.29 9.54
N PHE A 257 -13.65 -17.04 9.50
CA PHE A 257 -14.50 -16.49 10.56
C PHE A 257 -15.82 -17.28 10.71
N LEU A 258 -16.48 -17.62 9.60
CA LEU A 258 -17.72 -18.39 9.62
C LEU A 258 -17.52 -19.82 10.14
N ALA A 259 -16.38 -20.46 9.85
CA ALA A 259 -16.06 -21.78 10.37
C ALA A 259 -15.98 -21.77 11.90
N GLY A 260 -15.44 -20.69 12.48
CA GLY A 260 -15.41 -20.46 13.93
C GLY A 260 -16.77 -20.29 14.59
N LEU A 261 -17.83 -19.99 13.84
CA LEU A 261 -19.20 -19.94 14.38
C LEU A 261 -19.85 -21.32 14.48
N ILE A 262 -19.30 -22.35 13.83
CA ILE A 262 -19.85 -23.70 13.84
C ILE A 262 -19.26 -24.52 14.99
N SER A 263 -17.93 -24.69 14.99
CA SER A 263 -17.22 -25.43 16.03
C SER A 263 -15.71 -25.17 15.98
N GLU A 264 -15.01 -25.50 17.07
CA GLU A 264 -13.54 -25.46 17.12
C GLU A 264 -12.91 -26.41 16.08
N THR A 265 -13.52 -27.59 15.86
CA THR A 265 -13.07 -28.57 14.86
C THR A 265 -13.15 -28.02 13.43
N GLU A 266 -14.24 -27.34 13.07
CA GLU A 266 -14.42 -26.74 11.74
C GLU A 266 -13.45 -25.57 11.51
N LEU A 267 -13.22 -24.74 12.53
CA LEU A 267 -12.23 -23.67 12.48
C LEU A 267 -10.80 -24.19 12.32
N GLY A 268 -10.45 -25.21 13.12
CA GLY A 268 -9.15 -25.87 13.04
C GLY A 268 -8.91 -26.47 11.66
N ALA A 269 -9.90 -27.18 11.12
CA ALA A 269 -9.82 -27.77 9.80
C ALA A 269 -9.72 -26.71 8.69
N GLN A 270 -10.52 -25.62 8.77
CA GLN A 270 -10.43 -24.52 7.81
C GLN A 270 -9.06 -23.84 7.82
N SER A 271 -8.46 -23.67 9.00
CA SER A 271 -7.12 -23.09 9.14
C SER A 271 -6.07 -23.96 8.47
N VAL A 272 -6.09 -25.28 8.72
CA VAL A 272 -5.17 -26.23 8.08
C VAL A 272 -5.37 -26.26 6.56
N VAL A 273 -6.62 -26.33 6.08
CA VAL A 273 -6.90 -26.33 4.64
C VAL A 273 -6.46 -25.01 4.00
N TYR A 274 -6.67 -23.86 4.65
CA TYR A 274 -6.24 -22.55 4.13
C TYR A 274 -4.72 -22.47 3.97
N GLU A 275 -3.94 -22.99 4.92
CA GLU A 275 -2.48 -23.01 4.83
C GLU A 275 -1.99 -23.94 3.71
N LEU A 276 -2.56 -25.15 3.64
CA LEU A 276 -2.28 -26.09 2.55
C LEU A 276 -2.64 -25.51 1.18
N ALA A 277 -3.79 -24.84 1.09
CA ALA A 277 -4.25 -24.19 -0.12
C ALA A 277 -3.34 -23.03 -0.54
N THR A 278 -2.88 -22.23 0.42
CA THR A 278 -1.94 -21.13 0.17
C THR A 278 -0.63 -21.65 -0.41
N ILE A 279 -0.04 -22.69 0.19
CA ILE A 279 1.20 -23.31 -0.32
C ILE A 279 0.98 -23.90 -1.72
N ALA A 280 -0.13 -24.61 -1.93
CA ALA A 280 -0.47 -25.18 -3.23
C ALA A 280 -0.62 -24.10 -4.30
N TYR A 281 -1.26 -22.97 -3.99
CA TYR A 281 -1.50 -21.87 -4.91
C TYR A 281 -0.23 -21.10 -5.32
N MET A 282 0.87 -21.20 -4.55
CA MET A 282 2.13 -20.55 -4.93
C MET A 282 2.68 -21.05 -6.27
N PHE A 283 2.40 -22.30 -6.64
CA PHE A 283 2.79 -22.88 -7.91
C PHE A 283 2.08 -22.19 -9.10
N PRO A 284 0.74 -22.22 -9.22
CA PRO A 284 0.05 -21.51 -10.29
C PRO A 284 0.23 -19.99 -10.21
N LEU A 285 0.39 -19.40 -9.03
CA LEU A 285 0.72 -17.98 -8.89
C LEU A 285 2.04 -17.63 -9.58
N GLY A 286 3.08 -18.47 -9.44
CA GLY A 286 4.35 -18.30 -10.15
C GLY A 286 4.17 -18.22 -11.67
N PHE A 287 3.37 -19.13 -12.22
CA PHE A 287 3.00 -19.12 -13.64
C PHE A 287 2.11 -17.93 -14.02
N ALA A 288 1.18 -17.51 -13.15
CA ALA A 288 0.33 -16.36 -13.39
C ALA A 288 1.15 -15.08 -13.52
N VAL A 289 2.15 -14.89 -12.67
CA VAL A 289 3.02 -13.73 -12.75
C VAL A 289 3.93 -13.82 -13.97
N ALA A 290 4.56 -14.98 -14.23
CA ALA A 290 5.37 -15.18 -15.43
C ALA A 290 4.56 -14.91 -16.71
N ALA A 291 3.31 -15.37 -16.77
CA ALA A 291 2.38 -15.10 -17.87
C ALA A 291 2.13 -13.60 -18.03
N SER A 292 1.89 -12.89 -16.92
CA SER A 292 1.66 -11.45 -16.92
C SER A 292 2.85 -10.69 -17.53
N VAL A 293 4.06 -11.01 -17.07
CA VAL A 293 5.32 -10.41 -17.56
C VAL A 293 5.53 -10.72 -19.04
N ARG A 294 5.48 -11.99 -19.45
CA ARG A 294 5.76 -12.40 -20.84
C ARG A 294 4.74 -11.86 -21.82
N VAL A 295 3.44 -11.93 -21.49
CA VAL A 295 2.37 -11.39 -22.32
C VAL A 295 2.47 -9.87 -22.40
N GLY A 296 2.66 -9.19 -21.26
CA GLY A 296 2.82 -7.73 -21.21
C GLY A 296 4.01 -7.24 -22.02
N ASN A 297 5.18 -7.85 -21.86
CA ASN A 297 6.39 -7.52 -22.62
C ASN A 297 6.19 -7.74 -24.13
N ALA A 298 5.57 -8.85 -24.53
CA ALA A 298 5.32 -9.15 -25.94
C ALA A 298 4.33 -8.16 -26.58
N LEU A 299 3.25 -7.80 -25.88
CA LEU A 299 2.30 -6.78 -26.33
C LEU A 299 2.97 -5.39 -26.41
N GLY A 300 3.79 -5.04 -25.42
CA GLY A 300 4.59 -3.82 -25.41
C GLY A 300 5.56 -3.72 -26.57
N ALA A 301 6.15 -4.84 -26.99
CA ALA A 301 7.04 -4.94 -28.14
C ALA A 301 6.31 -4.93 -29.50
N GLY A 302 4.97 -4.85 -29.52
CA GLY A 302 4.18 -4.98 -30.74
C GLY A 302 4.05 -6.41 -31.27
N ASN A 303 4.61 -7.41 -30.57
CA ASN A 303 4.66 -8.80 -31.02
C ASN A 303 3.45 -9.60 -30.53
N THR A 304 2.36 -9.48 -31.29
CA THR A 304 1.06 -10.10 -30.99
C THR A 304 1.13 -11.64 -30.95
N GLU A 305 1.90 -12.26 -31.84
CA GLU A 305 1.98 -13.72 -31.92
C GLU A 305 2.79 -14.30 -30.75
N GLN A 306 3.85 -13.61 -30.33
CA GLN A 306 4.58 -13.98 -29.12
C GLN A 306 3.68 -13.86 -27.87
N ALA A 307 2.85 -12.83 -27.77
CA ALA A 307 1.91 -12.69 -26.64
C ALA A 307 0.93 -13.88 -26.56
N LYS A 308 0.39 -14.32 -27.70
CA LYS A 308 -0.47 -15.52 -27.78
C LYS A 308 0.28 -16.79 -27.41
N LEU A 309 1.53 -16.93 -27.86
CA LEU A 309 2.38 -18.08 -27.52
C LEU A 309 2.63 -18.13 -26.01
N SER A 310 3.08 -17.04 -25.41
CA SER A 310 3.31 -16.92 -23.97
C SER A 310 2.05 -17.26 -23.16
N ALA A 311 0.87 -16.78 -23.58
CA ALA A 311 -0.40 -17.10 -22.93
C ALA A 311 -0.70 -18.61 -22.96
N LYS A 312 -0.56 -19.26 -24.14
CA LYS A 312 -0.82 -20.71 -24.29
C LYS A 312 0.16 -21.56 -23.50
N VAL A 313 1.45 -21.25 -23.59
CA VAL A 313 2.51 -22.02 -22.92
C VAL A 313 2.41 -21.87 -21.41
N SER A 314 2.14 -20.67 -20.90
CA SER A 314 1.96 -20.46 -19.45
C SER A 314 0.81 -21.28 -18.90
N LEU A 315 -0.34 -21.28 -19.59
CA LEU A 315 -1.51 -22.07 -19.19
C LEU A 315 -1.20 -23.57 -19.22
N ALA A 316 -0.58 -24.07 -20.28
CA ALA A 316 -0.24 -25.48 -20.41
C ALA A 316 0.76 -25.94 -19.33
N CYS A 317 1.86 -25.21 -19.15
CA CYS A 317 2.89 -25.55 -18.15
C CYS A 317 2.34 -25.45 -16.72
N GLY A 318 1.62 -24.38 -16.39
CA GLY A 318 1.07 -24.21 -15.06
C GLY A 318 0.00 -25.25 -14.73
N LEU A 319 -0.85 -25.63 -15.70
CA LEU A 319 -1.79 -26.74 -15.54
C LEU A 319 -1.08 -28.07 -15.29
N LEU A 320 -0.02 -28.38 -16.04
CA LEU A 320 0.74 -29.62 -15.84
C LEU A 320 1.33 -29.69 -14.42
N VAL A 321 1.92 -28.60 -13.94
CA VAL A 321 2.45 -28.55 -12.56
C VAL A 321 1.31 -28.65 -11.54
N SER A 322 0.19 -27.97 -11.77
CA SER A 322 -0.96 -28.01 -10.85
C SER A 322 -1.62 -29.39 -10.81
N CYS A 323 -1.58 -30.17 -11.89
CA CYS A 323 -1.99 -31.58 -11.88
C CYS A 323 -1.10 -32.43 -10.96
N VAL A 324 0.22 -32.19 -10.96
CA VAL A 324 1.14 -32.89 -10.06
C VAL A 324 0.85 -32.51 -8.61
N VAL A 325 0.66 -31.22 -8.32
CA VAL A 325 0.33 -30.72 -6.98
C VAL A 325 -1.01 -31.28 -6.49
N ALA A 326 -2.05 -31.23 -7.32
CA ALA A 326 -3.37 -31.79 -7.00
C ALA A 326 -3.30 -33.31 -6.73
N THR A 327 -2.52 -34.05 -7.53
CA THR A 327 -2.33 -35.49 -7.33
C THR A 327 -1.62 -35.78 -6.02
N LEU A 328 -0.56 -35.02 -5.72
CA LEU A 328 0.18 -35.16 -4.46
C LEU A 328 -0.75 -34.92 -3.26
N ILE A 329 -1.45 -33.79 -3.26
CA ILE A 329 -2.40 -33.40 -2.22
C ILE A 329 -3.47 -34.48 -2.02
N GLY A 330 -4.10 -34.95 -3.11
CA GLY A 330 -5.12 -35.98 -3.06
C GLY A 330 -4.59 -37.32 -2.55
N SER A 331 -3.36 -37.69 -2.91
CA SER A 331 -2.72 -38.92 -2.44
C SER A 331 -2.30 -38.88 -0.97
N THR A 332 -2.02 -37.69 -0.44
CA THR A 332 -1.60 -37.50 0.96
C THR A 332 -2.72 -37.03 1.88
N LYS A 333 -3.97 -36.97 1.40
CA LYS A 333 -5.12 -36.38 2.12
C LYS A 333 -5.30 -36.87 3.56
N ASP A 334 -5.03 -38.14 3.82
CA ASP A 334 -5.25 -38.79 5.11
C ASP A 334 -4.10 -38.56 6.11
N ILE A 335 -2.96 -38.06 5.62
CA ILE A 335 -1.73 -37.92 6.41
C ILE A 335 -1.34 -36.44 6.55
N ILE A 336 -1.63 -35.61 5.55
CA ILE A 336 -1.16 -34.22 5.46
C ILE A 336 -1.64 -33.35 6.62
N GLY A 337 -2.81 -33.62 7.19
CA GLY A 337 -3.34 -32.91 8.35
C GLY A 337 -2.49 -33.10 9.62
N TYR A 338 -1.82 -34.25 9.77
CA TYR A 338 -0.96 -34.55 10.92
C TYR A 338 0.30 -33.68 11.00
N ILE A 339 0.64 -32.94 9.94
CA ILE A 339 1.71 -31.94 9.97
C ILE A 339 1.34 -30.77 10.90
N PHE A 340 0.04 -30.47 11.05
CA PHE A 340 -0.45 -29.29 11.74
C PHE A 340 -1.08 -29.60 13.10
N THR A 341 -1.71 -30.75 13.26
CA THR A 341 -2.41 -31.12 14.49
C THR A 341 -2.42 -32.63 14.72
N THR A 342 -2.46 -33.03 15.99
CA THR A 342 -2.63 -34.43 16.41
C THR A 342 -4.09 -34.78 16.70
N GLU A 343 -5.01 -33.81 16.66
CA GLU A 343 -6.43 -34.05 16.91
C GLU A 343 -7.11 -34.76 15.73
N GLU A 344 -7.54 -36.01 15.95
CA GLU A 344 -8.08 -36.87 14.89
C GLU A 344 -9.33 -36.29 14.22
N GLU A 345 -10.21 -35.62 14.97
CA GLU A 345 -11.42 -35.00 14.41
C GLU A 345 -11.10 -33.92 13.36
N ILE A 346 -10.09 -33.08 13.63
CA ILE A 346 -9.64 -32.05 12.68
C ILE A 346 -9.00 -32.70 11.46
N VAL A 347 -8.15 -33.72 11.65
CA VAL A 347 -7.47 -34.40 10.55
C VAL A 347 -8.46 -35.10 9.61
N LEU A 348 -9.46 -35.79 10.17
CA LEU A 348 -10.54 -36.41 9.40
C LEU A 348 -11.28 -35.36 8.58
N ARG A 349 -11.63 -34.23 9.21
CA ARG A 349 -12.33 -33.14 8.55
C ARG A 349 -11.51 -32.49 7.42
N VAL A 350 -10.21 -32.31 7.63
CA VAL A 350 -9.26 -31.87 6.59
C VAL A 350 -9.25 -32.86 5.42
N SER A 351 -9.12 -34.17 5.70
CA SER A 351 -9.07 -35.20 4.65
C SER A 351 -10.29 -35.17 3.73
N GLU A 352 -11.49 -34.98 4.27
CA GLU A 352 -12.73 -34.84 3.49
C GLU A 352 -12.68 -33.66 2.50
N VAL A 353 -12.21 -32.50 2.97
CA VAL A 353 -12.09 -31.29 2.15
C VAL A 353 -10.98 -31.44 1.10
N MET A 354 -9.85 -32.06 1.46
CA MET A 354 -8.68 -32.16 0.57
C MET A 354 -8.96 -32.99 -0.71
N ILE A 355 -9.88 -33.96 -0.67
CA ILE A 355 -10.33 -34.69 -1.87
C ILE A 355 -10.90 -33.72 -2.90
N MET A 356 -11.84 -32.88 -2.45
CA MET A 356 -12.48 -31.88 -3.30
C MET A 356 -11.49 -30.77 -3.67
N TYR A 357 -10.60 -30.40 -2.75
CA TYR A 357 -9.57 -29.40 -2.99
C TYR A 357 -8.67 -29.76 -4.18
N GLY A 358 -8.33 -31.04 -4.38
CA GLY A 358 -7.55 -31.47 -5.55
C GLY A 358 -8.17 -31.03 -6.89
N PHE A 359 -9.50 -31.15 -7.03
CA PHE A 359 -10.22 -30.66 -8.21
C PHE A 359 -10.33 -29.14 -8.23
N PHE A 360 -10.65 -28.54 -7.09
CA PHE A 360 -10.68 -27.08 -6.92
C PHE A 360 -9.36 -26.44 -7.38
N HIS A 361 -8.22 -26.98 -6.96
CA HIS A 361 -6.89 -26.48 -7.25
C HIS A 361 -6.60 -26.40 -8.76
N LEU A 362 -7.13 -27.32 -9.57
CA LEU A 362 -6.96 -27.28 -11.02
C LEU A 362 -7.67 -26.08 -11.65
N PHE A 363 -8.91 -25.81 -11.24
CA PHE A 363 -9.65 -24.65 -11.72
C PHE A 363 -9.07 -23.36 -11.15
N ASP A 364 -8.66 -23.37 -9.89
CA ASP A 364 -8.00 -22.24 -9.26
C ASP A 364 -6.68 -21.88 -9.98
N ALA A 365 -5.90 -22.90 -10.38
CA ALA A 365 -4.74 -22.71 -11.23
C ALA A 365 -5.08 -22.09 -12.60
N ILE A 366 -6.14 -22.58 -13.27
CA ILE A 366 -6.61 -21.99 -14.52
C ILE A 366 -6.98 -20.52 -14.31
N ALA A 367 -7.81 -20.22 -13.32
CA ALA A 367 -8.27 -18.87 -13.01
C ALA A 367 -7.11 -17.94 -12.66
N GLY A 368 -6.16 -18.40 -11.84
CA GLY A 368 -4.96 -17.66 -11.47
C GLY A 368 -4.08 -17.32 -12.67
N ILE A 369 -3.72 -18.33 -13.48
CA ILE A 369 -2.84 -18.15 -14.64
C ILE A 369 -3.50 -17.27 -15.71
N THR A 370 -4.77 -17.53 -16.02
CA THR A 370 -5.54 -16.72 -16.97
C THR A 370 -5.79 -15.31 -16.46
N GLY A 371 -6.00 -15.13 -15.15
CA GLY A 371 -6.00 -13.82 -14.48
C GLY A 371 -4.68 -13.07 -14.65
N GLY A 372 -3.55 -13.78 -14.60
CA GLY A 372 -2.22 -13.25 -14.94
C GLY A 372 -2.12 -12.75 -16.39
N ILE A 373 -2.66 -13.51 -17.35
CA ILE A 373 -2.74 -13.13 -18.77
C ILE A 373 -3.63 -11.89 -18.96
N VAL A 374 -4.79 -11.85 -18.28
CA VAL A 374 -5.72 -10.71 -18.28
C VAL A 374 -5.04 -9.45 -17.73
N ARG A 375 -4.23 -9.57 -16.66
CA ARG A 375 -3.37 -8.47 -16.17
C ARG A 375 -2.32 -8.07 -17.20
N GLY A 376 -1.62 -9.01 -17.83
CA GLY A 376 -0.61 -8.71 -18.86
C GLY A 376 -1.19 -7.95 -20.07
N ALA A 377 -2.44 -8.27 -20.45
CA ALA A 377 -3.19 -7.55 -21.49
C ALA A 377 -3.79 -6.21 -21.02
N GLY A 378 -3.81 -5.96 -19.71
CA GLY A 378 -4.44 -4.82 -19.07
C GLY A 378 -5.97 -4.79 -19.21
N LYS A 379 -6.61 -5.95 -19.04
CA LYS A 379 -8.07 -6.13 -19.07
C LYS A 379 -8.64 -6.42 -17.67
N GLN A 380 -8.01 -5.90 -16.61
CA GLN A 380 -8.33 -6.20 -15.21
C GLN A 380 -9.75 -5.82 -14.80
N LEU A 381 -10.36 -4.81 -15.43
CA LEU A 381 -11.75 -4.47 -15.14
C LEU A 381 -12.70 -5.65 -15.38
N LEU A 382 -12.51 -6.39 -16.48
CA LEU A 382 -13.32 -7.58 -16.76
C LEU A 382 -13.02 -8.69 -15.74
N GLY A 383 -11.76 -8.80 -15.32
CA GLY A 383 -11.33 -9.68 -14.24
C GLY A 383 -12.04 -9.38 -12.92
N ALA A 384 -12.03 -8.12 -12.49
CA ALA A 384 -12.61 -7.67 -11.24
C ALA A 384 -14.11 -7.93 -11.19
N LEU A 385 -14.83 -7.60 -12.27
CA LEU A 385 -16.27 -7.83 -12.37
C LEU A 385 -16.59 -9.33 -12.30
N CYS A 386 -15.81 -10.17 -12.97
CA CYS A 386 -15.97 -11.62 -12.89
C CYS A 386 -15.74 -12.13 -11.46
N ASN A 387 -14.68 -11.69 -10.78
CA ASN A 387 -14.40 -12.11 -9.41
C ASN A 387 -15.51 -11.67 -8.45
N ILE A 388 -16.00 -10.43 -8.55
CA ILE A 388 -17.08 -9.94 -7.69
C ILE A 388 -18.36 -10.77 -7.89
N VAL A 389 -18.78 -10.98 -9.14
CA VAL A 389 -19.98 -11.77 -9.45
C VAL A 389 -19.80 -13.22 -9.01
N GLY A 390 -18.66 -13.82 -9.35
CA GLY A 390 -18.33 -15.20 -9.00
C GLY A 390 -18.33 -15.41 -7.49
N TYR A 391 -17.46 -14.70 -6.76
CA TYR A 391 -17.30 -14.91 -5.32
C TYR A 391 -18.50 -14.42 -4.52
N TYR A 392 -18.99 -13.19 -4.71
CA TYR A 392 -19.98 -12.60 -3.78
C TYR A 392 -21.43 -12.83 -4.17
N PHE A 393 -21.73 -13.07 -5.45
CA PHE A 393 -23.12 -13.30 -5.89
C PHE A 393 -23.45 -14.77 -6.15
N VAL A 394 -22.45 -15.63 -6.34
CA VAL A 394 -22.66 -17.06 -6.60
C VAL A 394 -22.01 -17.92 -5.52
N GLY A 395 -20.68 -17.89 -5.41
CA GLY A 395 -19.91 -18.82 -4.59
C GLY A 395 -20.17 -18.67 -3.11
N PHE A 396 -20.07 -17.45 -2.59
CA PHE A 396 -20.25 -17.16 -1.17
C PHE A 396 -21.70 -17.37 -0.70
N PRO A 397 -22.76 -16.86 -1.38
CA PRO A 397 -24.13 -17.17 -0.98
C PRO A 397 -24.45 -18.66 -1.02
N THR A 398 -23.97 -19.37 -2.04
CA THR A 398 -24.14 -20.84 -2.14
C THR A 398 -23.39 -21.54 -1.01
N GLY A 399 -22.12 -21.19 -0.80
CA GLY A 399 -21.26 -21.80 0.21
C GLY A 399 -21.80 -21.60 1.63
N VAL A 400 -22.21 -20.39 1.99
CA VAL A 400 -22.82 -20.08 3.30
C VAL A 400 -24.14 -20.83 3.48
N SER A 401 -24.97 -20.92 2.43
CA SER A 401 -26.23 -21.66 2.49
C SER A 401 -25.99 -23.16 2.73
N LEU A 402 -25.04 -23.76 2.02
CA LEU A 402 -24.68 -25.18 2.22
C LEU A 402 -24.05 -25.41 3.60
N MET A 403 -23.19 -24.48 4.04
CA MET A 403 -22.48 -24.52 5.31
C MET A 403 -23.45 -24.54 6.50
N PHE A 404 -24.43 -23.63 6.53
CA PHE A 404 -25.36 -23.49 7.66
C PHE A 404 -26.71 -24.19 7.44
N ALA A 405 -27.41 -23.90 6.33
CA ALA A 405 -28.78 -24.38 6.13
C ALA A 405 -28.85 -25.89 5.87
N LEU A 406 -27.84 -26.45 5.17
CA LEU A 406 -27.70 -27.90 5.00
C LEU A 406 -26.73 -28.54 6.00
N SER A 407 -26.20 -27.76 6.96
CA SER A 407 -25.29 -28.23 7.99
C SER A 407 -24.07 -29.00 7.45
N MET A 408 -23.56 -28.62 6.26
CA MET A 408 -22.41 -29.27 5.64
C MET A 408 -21.06 -28.79 6.19
N GLY A 409 -21.06 -27.80 7.11
CA GLY A 409 -19.84 -27.21 7.65
C GLY A 409 -18.95 -26.60 6.57
N ILE A 410 -17.62 -26.67 6.74
CA ILE A 410 -16.67 -26.08 5.77
C ILE A 410 -16.72 -26.77 4.40
N ILE A 411 -17.17 -28.02 4.30
CA ILE A 411 -17.39 -28.67 2.99
C ILE A 411 -18.37 -27.84 2.14
N GLY A 412 -19.47 -27.37 2.76
CA GLY A 412 -20.44 -26.51 2.08
C GLY A 412 -19.80 -25.23 1.53
N LEU A 413 -18.95 -24.58 2.35
CA LEU A 413 -18.20 -23.40 1.94
C LEU A 413 -17.30 -23.66 0.73
N TRP A 414 -16.52 -24.75 0.78
CA TRP A 414 -15.60 -25.12 -0.30
C TRP A 414 -16.31 -25.56 -1.58
N ILE A 415 -17.53 -26.12 -1.50
CA ILE A 415 -18.39 -26.35 -2.68
C ILE A 415 -18.77 -25.01 -3.32
N GLY A 416 -19.09 -24.00 -2.50
CA GLY A 416 -19.32 -22.63 -2.96
C GLY A 416 -18.11 -22.05 -3.70
N PHE A 417 -16.90 -22.19 -3.12
CA PHE A 417 -15.65 -21.75 -3.75
C PHE A 417 -15.38 -22.49 -5.06
N PHE A 418 -15.59 -23.80 -5.10
CA PHE A 418 -15.47 -24.57 -6.33
C PHE A 418 -16.40 -24.05 -7.42
N GLY A 419 -17.67 -23.80 -7.09
CA GLY A 419 -18.64 -23.26 -8.04
C GLY A 419 -18.21 -21.93 -8.65
N CYS A 420 -17.73 -20.98 -7.84
CA CYS A 420 -17.30 -19.68 -8.37
C CYS A 420 -16.00 -19.74 -9.16
N VAL A 421 -15.00 -20.48 -8.67
CA VAL A 421 -13.70 -20.62 -9.36
C VAL A 421 -13.85 -21.36 -10.68
N PHE A 422 -14.74 -22.35 -10.76
CA PHE A 422 -15.11 -23.01 -12.00
C PHE A 422 -15.68 -22.01 -13.03
N LEU A 423 -16.66 -21.19 -12.61
CA LEU A 423 -17.25 -20.17 -13.47
C LEU A 423 -16.24 -19.11 -13.91
N GLN A 424 -15.37 -18.67 -12.99
CA GLN A 424 -14.29 -17.72 -13.26
C GLN A 424 -13.28 -18.28 -14.27
N SER A 425 -12.88 -19.54 -14.11
CA SER A 425 -11.99 -20.24 -15.04
C SER A 425 -12.57 -20.28 -16.45
N LEU A 426 -13.85 -20.67 -16.56
CA LEU A 426 -14.55 -20.71 -17.84
C LEU A 426 -14.62 -19.31 -18.47
N PHE A 427 -14.98 -18.30 -17.69
CA PHE A 427 -15.07 -16.93 -18.17
C PHE A 427 -13.71 -16.40 -18.67
N PHE A 428 -12.62 -16.61 -17.92
CA PHE A 428 -11.30 -16.15 -18.36
C PHE A 428 -10.77 -16.91 -19.58
N ILE A 429 -11.02 -18.22 -19.70
CA ILE A 429 -10.70 -18.95 -20.92
C ILE A 429 -11.47 -18.37 -22.12
N ILE A 430 -12.77 -18.14 -21.99
CA ILE A 430 -13.60 -17.55 -23.05
C ILE A 430 -13.09 -16.16 -23.41
N LEU A 431 -12.80 -15.33 -22.41
CA LEU A 431 -12.28 -13.97 -22.58
C LEU A 431 -10.96 -13.99 -23.38
N ILE A 432 -10.02 -14.86 -23.02
CA ILE A 432 -8.72 -14.97 -23.71
C ILE A 432 -8.89 -15.51 -25.13
N CYS A 433 -9.77 -16.49 -25.35
CA CYS A 433 -10.06 -17.05 -26.67
C CYS A 433 -10.72 -16.02 -27.60
N LYS A 434 -11.54 -15.12 -27.05
CA LYS A 434 -12.27 -14.08 -27.78
C LYS A 434 -11.54 -12.73 -27.80
N LEU A 435 -10.41 -12.62 -27.11
CA LEU A 435 -9.65 -11.38 -27.03
C LEU A 435 -9.16 -10.99 -28.43
N ASP A 436 -9.47 -9.77 -28.86
CA ASP A 436 -8.80 -9.17 -30.01
C ASP A 436 -7.37 -8.81 -29.62
N TRP A 437 -6.47 -9.74 -29.91
CA TRP A 437 -5.04 -9.61 -29.60
C TRP A 437 -4.39 -8.44 -30.34
N LYS A 438 -4.83 -8.08 -31.56
CA LYS A 438 -4.27 -6.94 -32.29
C LYS A 438 -4.65 -5.63 -31.61
N LYS A 439 -5.92 -5.50 -31.21
CA LYS A 439 -6.38 -4.36 -30.42
C LYS A 439 -5.67 -4.28 -29.06
N ALA A 440 -5.49 -5.42 -28.39
CA ALA A 440 -4.75 -5.46 -27.11
C ALA A 440 -3.29 -4.98 -27.27
N THR A 441 -2.62 -5.35 -28.36
CA THR A 441 -1.28 -4.86 -28.71
C THR A 441 -1.27 -3.34 -28.94
N GLN A 442 -2.23 -2.80 -29.70
CA GLN A 442 -2.34 -1.36 -29.92
C GLN A 442 -2.55 -0.60 -28.61
N GLU A 443 -3.44 -1.08 -27.75
CA GLU A 443 -3.66 -0.47 -26.43
C GLU A 443 -2.41 -0.51 -25.55
N ALA A 444 -1.63 -1.60 -25.62
CA ALA A 444 -0.37 -1.74 -24.87
C ALA A 444 0.70 -0.74 -25.37
N LEU A 445 0.86 -0.59 -26.69
CA LEU A 445 1.77 0.39 -27.29
C LEU A 445 1.41 1.83 -26.87
N ILE A 446 0.11 2.16 -26.91
CA ILE A 446 -0.40 3.46 -26.44
C ILE A 446 -0.03 3.67 -24.98
N ARG A 447 -0.34 2.73 -24.08
CA ARG A 447 0.01 2.82 -22.64
C ARG A 447 1.52 2.96 -22.40
N ALA A 448 2.33 2.33 -23.24
CA ALA A 448 3.78 2.40 -23.20
C ALA A 448 4.36 3.72 -23.77
N GLY A 449 3.52 4.61 -24.33
CA GLY A 449 3.94 5.88 -24.90
C GLY A 449 4.54 5.79 -26.29
N VAL A 450 4.35 4.68 -26.99
CA VAL A 450 4.80 4.49 -28.38
C VAL A 450 3.58 4.72 -29.29
N GLN A 451 3.65 5.69 -30.20
CA GLN A 451 2.56 5.89 -31.17
C GLN A 451 2.34 4.57 -31.94
N ALA A 452 1.09 4.09 -31.99
CA ALA A 452 0.75 3.01 -32.88
C ALA A 452 1.06 3.46 -34.32
N PRO A 453 1.72 2.64 -35.15
CA PRO A 453 1.84 2.97 -36.57
C PRO A 453 0.42 3.16 -37.09
N LYS A 454 0.10 4.36 -37.58
CA LYS A 454 -1.16 4.62 -38.28
C LYS A 454 -1.26 3.55 -39.37
N THR A 455 -2.23 2.64 -39.24
CA THR A 455 -2.55 1.70 -40.31
C THR A 455 -2.82 2.52 -41.56
N LYS A 456 -2.11 2.21 -42.65
CA LYS A 456 -2.14 2.91 -43.94
C LYS A 456 -3.52 2.97 -44.63
N ASP A 457 -4.59 2.52 -43.97
CA ASP A 457 -5.95 2.50 -44.51
C ASP A 457 -6.74 3.78 -44.25
N GLU A 458 -6.25 4.73 -43.44
CA GLU A 458 -6.95 6.00 -43.18
C GLU A 458 -6.42 7.20 -44.02
N SER A 459 -5.27 7.08 -44.71
CA SER A 459 -4.79 8.19 -45.55
C SER A 459 -5.52 8.32 -46.88
N TYR A 460 -6.25 7.29 -47.33
CA TYR A 460 -7.07 7.37 -48.55
C TYR A 460 -8.50 7.86 -48.32
N ALA A 461 -8.93 7.99 -47.05
CA ALA A 461 -10.30 8.41 -46.72
C ALA A 461 -10.43 9.92 -46.44
N MET A 462 -9.32 10.64 -46.24
CA MET A 462 -9.33 12.08 -45.95
C MET A 462 -9.03 12.97 -47.17
N GLU A 463 -8.44 12.42 -48.24
CA GLU A 463 -8.20 13.18 -49.48
C GLU A 463 -9.42 13.28 -50.40
N ASN A 464 -10.47 12.48 -50.17
CA ASN A 464 -11.65 12.43 -51.05
C ASN A 464 -12.94 13.01 -50.43
N LYS A 465 -12.82 13.81 -49.35
CA LYS A 465 -13.94 14.48 -48.68
C LYS A 465 -13.91 16.01 -48.76
N GLY A 466 -13.12 16.56 -49.68
CA GLY A 466 -13.01 18.00 -49.91
C GLY A 466 -13.68 18.51 -51.19
N CYS A 467 -14.62 17.75 -51.80
CA CYS A 467 -15.21 18.17 -53.08
C CYS A 467 -16.65 17.67 -53.27
N THR A 468 -17.57 17.99 -52.37
CA THR A 468 -18.99 18.14 -52.72
C THR A 468 -19.65 18.98 -51.65
N GLU A 469 -20.55 19.87 -52.05
CA GLU A 469 -21.27 20.86 -51.24
C GLU A 469 -20.58 22.22 -51.09
N GLU A 470 -20.51 22.96 -52.20
CA GLU A 470 -20.83 24.40 -52.20
C GLU A 470 -21.27 24.81 -53.63
N ILE A 471 -22.51 24.48 -53.97
CA ILE A 471 -23.24 25.15 -55.07
C ILE A 471 -24.67 25.38 -54.60
N SER A 472 -24.96 26.60 -54.14
CA SER A 472 -26.19 27.31 -54.47
C SER A 472 -26.10 28.76 -53.99
N GLN A 473 -26.40 29.69 -54.91
CA GLN A 473 -26.44 31.17 -54.77
C GLN A 473 -25.04 31.81 -54.94
N GLU A 474 -24.74 32.72 -55.86
CA GLU A 474 -25.54 33.66 -56.64
C GLU A 474 -25.05 33.79 -58.09
N SER A 475 -25.99 33.98 -59.00
CA SER A 475 -25.78 34.52 -60.34
C SER A 475 -25.43 36.01 -60.29
N ARG A 476 -24.35 36.45 -60.96
CA ARG A 476 -24.34 37.61 -61.88
C ARG A 476 -22.94 37.89 -62.48
N HIS A 477 -22.94 37.97 -63.82
CA HIS A 477 -22.11 38.79 -64.72
C HIS A 477 -20.59 38.54 -64.89
N ALA A 478 -20.24 38.27 -66.17
CA ALA A 478 -19.22 38.94 -67.02
C ALA A 478 -17.77 39.01 -66.49
N GLU A 479 -16.68 38.89 -67.25
CA GLU A 479 -16.28 38.56 -68.63
C GLU A 479 -14.72 38.66 -68.58
N GLU A 480 -14.02 38.02 -69.52
CA GLU A 480 -12.64 38.37 -69.98
C GLU A 480 -11.36 38.06 -69.16
N GLY A 481 -10.35 37.57 -69.90
CA GLY A 481 -8.91 37.81 -69.69
C GLY A 481 -8.13 36.70 -68.96
N GLN A 482 -7.52 35.68 -69.60
CA GLN A 482 -6.36 35.67 -70.51
C GLN A 482 -4.99 35.72 -69.81
N ALA A 483 -4.15 34.71 -70.15
CA ALA A 483 -2.68 34.66 -70.12
C ALA A 483 -1.98 34.67 -68.73
N ASP A 484 -0.85 34.03 -68.47
CA ASP A 484 0.04 33.18 -69.27
C ASP A 484 1.00 32.45 -68.31
N ALA A 485 1.57 31.34 -68.79
CA ALA A 485 2.96 30.87 -68.66
C ALA A 485 3.85 31.44 -67.53
N SER A 486 4.75 30.72 -66.86
CA SER A 486 5.36 29.40 -66.99
C SER A 486 6.57 29.35 -66.03
N LYS A 487 7.18 28.16 -65.87
CA LYS A 487 8.62 27.94 -65.53
C LYS A 487 9.02 28.16 -64.05
N ASP A 488 9.88 27.36 -63.40
CA ASP A 488 10.86 26.36 -63.85
C ASP A 488 11.07 25.28 -62.78
N LEU A 489 11.62 24.15 -63.25
CA LEU A 489 12.03 22.96 -62.52
C LEU A 489 13.54 23.05 -62.18
N GLU A 490 13.93 22.30 -61.14
CA GLU A 490 15.26 21.76 -60.81
C GLU A 490 16.27 22.58 -60.01
N GLY A 491 16.73 21.94 -58.93
CA GLY A 491 17.88 22.31 -58.11
C GLY A 491 18.07 21.29 -56.97
N LEU A 492 18.67 20.14 -57.28
CA LEU A 492 19.26 19.24 -56.28
C LEU A 492 20.63 19.79 -55.87
N SER A 493 20.85 19.97 -54.56
CA SER A 493 22.18 19.92 -53.97
C SER A 493 22.08 19.38 -52.54
N GLU A 494 22.92 18.38 -52.28
CA GLU A 494 23.14 17.74 -50.99
C GLU A 494 23.65 18.73 -49.93
N GLU A 495 23.17 18.61 -48.70
CA GLU A 495 23.93 19.02 -47.50
C GLU A 495 23.59 18.09 -46.32
N GLU A 496 24.63 17.46 -45.78
CA GLU A 496 24.65 16.72 -44.53
C GLU A 496 24.35 17.65 -43.33
N GLY A 497 23.68 17.11 -42.30
CA GLY A 497 23.89 17.57 -40.93
C GLY A 497 22.63 17.82 -40.11
N GLY A 498 22.53 17.11 -38.97
CA GLY A 498 21.81 17.60 -37.79
C GLY A 498 20.53 16.86 -37.44
N ILE A 499 20.65 15.67 -36.84
CA ILE A 499 19.59 15.16 -35.97
C ILE A 499 19.64 15.99 -34.68
N THR A 500 18.82 17.03 -34.59
CA THR A 500 18.51 17.67 -33.31
C THR A 500 17.50 16.80 -32.56
N ASP A 501 18.04 16.03 -31.62
CA ASP A 501 17.33 15.38 -30.53
C ASP A 501 16.50 16.43 -29.77
N THR A 502 15.21 16.46 -30.05
CA THR A 502 14.20 17.10 -29.21
C THR A 502 13.18 16.03 -28.86
N GLY A 503 13.52 15.26 -27.81
CA GLY A 503 12.66 14.28 -27.18
C GLY A 503 11.32 14.90 -26.80
N THR A 504 10.34 14.76 -27.69
CA THR A 504 8.97 15.18 -27.43
C THR A 504 8.40 14.20 -26.41
N LYS A 505 8.21 14.64 -25.17
CA LYS A 505 7.59 13.85 -24.09
C LYS A 505 6.17 13.45 -24.50
N ILE A 506 5.97 12.17 -24.84
CA ILE A 506 4.65 11.65 -25.24
C ILE A 506 3.86 11.28 -23.98
N THR A 507 3.10 12.24 -23.45
CA THR A 507 2.03 11.99 -22.48
C THR A 507 0.83 11.32 -23.16
N VAL A 508 0.38 10.21 -22.59
CA VAL A 508 -0.63 9.30 -23.15
C VAL A 508 -2.04 9.60 -22.61
N GLY A 509 -2.14 10.44 -21.56
CA GLY A 509 -3.40 10.84 -20.94
C GLY A 509 -3.65 12.35 -20.95
N ALA A 510 -4.83 12.75 -20.48
CA ALA A 510 -5.12 14.16 -20.20
C ALA A 510 -4.07 14.69 -19.21
N VAL A 511 -3.29 15.67 -19.66
CA VAL A 511 -2.29 16.35 -18.82
C VAL A 511 -3.04 17.20 -17.81
N LEU A 512 -2.78 16.97 -16.52
CA LEU A 512 -3.32 17.82 -15.46
C LEU A 512 -2.78 19.23 -15.66
N THR A 513 -3.68 20.21 -15.74
CA THR A 513 -3.29 21.62 -15.77
C THR A 513 -2.54 21.98 -14.49
N THR A 514 -1.64 22.96 -14.52
CA THR A 514 -0.87 23.41 -13.35
C THR A 514 -1.76 23.67 -12.13
N LYS A 515 -2.96 24.20 -12.34
CA LYS A 515 -3.95 24.43 -11.27
C LYS A 515 -4.46 23.14 -10.64
N GLN A 516 -4.76 22.11 -11.45
CA GLN A 516 -5.19 20.81 -10.93
C GLN A 516 -4.05 20.06 -10.24
N LEU A 517 -2.81 20.24 -10.72
CA LEU A 517 -1.62 19.69 -10.08
C LEU A 517 -1.40 20.30 -8.68
N VAL A 518 -1.53 21.62 -8.58
CA VAL A 518 -1.45 22.37 -7.32
C VAL A 518 -2.56 21.93 -6.36
N VAL A 519 -3.81 21.83 -6.81
CA VAL A 519 -4.92 21.35 -5.97
C VAL A 519 -4.69 19.91 -5.47
N LEU A 520 -4.26 18.99 -6.35
CA LEU A 520 -3.95 17.61 -5.96
C LEU A 520 -2.82 17.58 -4.92
N TYR A 521 -1.80 18.42 -5.11
CA TYR A 521 -0.67 18.58 -4.20
C TYR A 521 -1.09 19.14 -2.83
N GLN A 522 -1.86 20.22 -2.78
CA GLN A 522 -2.42 20.75 -1.53
C GLN A 522 -3.26 19.70 -0.80
N LEU A 523 -4.05 18.92 -1.55
CA LEU A 523 -4.90 17.88 -0.99
C LEU A 523 -4.07 16.71 -0.42
N MET A 524 -2.94 16.36 -1.06
CA MET A 524 -1.99 15.37 -0.52
C MET A 524 -1.33 15.87 0.77
N ILE A 525 -0.84 17.10 0.81
CA ILE A 525 -0.23 17.69 2.02
C ILE A 525 -1.24 17.76 3.15
N PHE A 526 -2.47 18.19 2.85
CA PHE A 526 -3.55 18.22 3.82
C PHE A 526 -3.81 16.84 4.41
N LEU A 527 -3.93 15.80 3.55
CA LEU A 527 -4.17 14.44 4.01
C LEU A 527 -3.02 13.93 4.90
N ILE A 528 -1.77 14.18 4.48
CA ILE A 528 -0.57 13.78 5.23
C ILE A 528 -0.55 14.45 6.61
N CYS A 529 -0.80 15.77 6.67
CA CYS A 529 -0.75 16.53 7.90
C CYS A 529 -1.95 16.24 8.82
N PHE A 530 -3.17 16.11 8.28
CA PHE A 530 -4.37 15.74 9.03
C PHE A 530 -4.23 14.36 9.68
N ILE A 531 -3.64 13.40 8.97
CA ILE A 531 -3.49 12.04 9.51
C ILE A 531 -2.28 11.95 10.45
N SER A 532 -1.20 12.68 10.19
CA SER A 532 -0.10 12.84 11.15
C SER A 532 -0.60 13.43 12.48
N THR A 533 -1.58 14.34 12.40
CA THR A 533 -2.29 14.91 13.56
C THR A 533 -3.06 13.83 14.31
N VAL A 534 -3.91 13.06 13.61
CA VAL A 534 -4.70 11.98 14.22
C VAL A 534 -3.78 10.91 14.84
N PHE A 535 -2.69 10.57 14.17
CA PHE A 535 -1.71 9.58 14.63
C PHE A 535 -0.92 10.09 15.86
N CYS A 536 -0.47 11.35 15.85
CA CYS A 536 0.17 11.97 17.01
C CYS A 536 -0.80 12.09 18.20
N GLY A 537 -2.06 12.41 17.94
CA GLY A 537 -3.11 12.44 18.96
C GLY A 537 -3.34 11.06 19.60
N HIS A 538 -3.37 10.00 18.80
CA HIS A 538 -3.55 8.63 19.29
C HIS A 538 -2.32 8.06 20.04
N LEU A 539 -1.12 8.59 19.75
CA LEU A 539 0.12 8.31 20.49
C LEU A 539 0.27 9.17 21.77
N GLY A 540 -0.72 9.99 22.13
CA GLY A 540 -0.68 10.86 23.29
C GLY A 540 0.25 12.09 23.15
N LYS A 541 0.65 12.44 21.92
CA LYS A 541 1.46 13.62 21.59
C LYS A 541 0.56 14.74 21.02
N THR A 542 -0.32 15.26 21.87
CA THR A 542 -1.34 16.27 21.50
C THR A 542 -0.73 17.58 20.98
N GLU A 543 0.44 17.98 21.46
CA GLU A 543 1.12 19.20 20.99
C GLU A 543 1.65 19.06 19.55
N LEU A 544 2.24 17.92 19.20
CA LEU A 544 2.66 17.64 17.81
C LEU A 544 1.46 17.53 16.87
N ALA A 545 0.34 17.03 17.38
CA ALA A 545 -0.90 16.96 16.62
C ALA A 545 -1.41 18.37 16.27
N GLY A 546 -1.43 19.29 17.24
CA GLY A 546 -1.81 20.69 17.00
C GLY A 546 -0.96 21.36 15.91
N VAL A 547 0.37 21.23 16.01
CA VAL A 547 1.30 21.82 15.02
C VAL A 547 1.10 21.26 13.61
N ALA A 548 0.90 19.94 13.49
CA ALA A 548 0.64 19.32 12.19
C ALA A 548 -0.70 19.77 11.58
N LEU A 549 -1.73 19.98 12.40
CA LEU A 549 -3.04 20.46 11.97
C LEU A 549 -2.97 21.92 11.49
N ASP A 550 -2.27 22.77 12.22
CA ASP A 550 -2.08 24.18 11.85
C ASP A 550 -1.29 24.31 10.54
N ILE A 551 -0.24 23.51 10.35
CA ILE A 551 0.50 23.43 9.07
C ILE A 551 -0.41 22.94 7.94
N ALA A 552 -1.29 21.97 8.19
CA ALA A 552 -2.26 21.48 7.21
C ALA A 552 -3.21 22.59 6.76
N VAL A 553 -3.75 23.35 7.71
CA VAL A 553 -4.72 24.42 7.48
C VAL A 553 -4.06 25.59 6.76
N ILE A 554 -2.84 25.99 7.14
CA ILE A 554 -2.08 27.06 6.48
C ILE A 554 -1.79 26.70 5.02
N ASN A 555 -1.37 25.47 4.74
CA ASN A 555 -1.04 25.03 3.38
C ASN A 555 -2.27 24.93 2.45
N VAL A 556 -3.46 24.64 2.99
CA VAL A 556 -4.71 24.53 2.20
C VAL A 556 -5.41 25.86 2.01
N THR A 557 -5.46 26.69 3.06
CA THR A 557 -6.24 27.92 3.03
C THR A 557 -5.43 29.12 2.53
N GLY A 558 -4.09 29.07 2.61
CA GLY A 558 -3.23 30.22 2.35
C GLY A 558 -3.42 31.37 3.37
N ILE A 559 -4.21 31.14 4.42
CA ILE A 559 -4.52 32.12 5.46
C ILE A 559 -3.56 31.88 6.63
N SER A 560 -2.72 32.87 6.91
CA SER A 560 -2.00 32.96 8.19
C SER A 560 -3.02 33.09 9.31
N VAL A 561 -3.24 32.03 10.09
CA VAL A 561 -4.05 32.09 11.32
C VAL A 561 -3.28 32.93 12.35
N GLY A 562 -3.71 34.19 12.50
CA GLY A 562 -3.05 35.18 13.34
C GLY A 562 -3.25 34.97 14.84
N SER A 563 -2.21 35.36 15.59
CA SER A 563 -2.15 35.70 17.03
C SER A 563 -2.10 34.59 18.10
N GLY A 564 -2.34 33.31 17.80
CA GLY A 564 -2.13 32.22 18.77
C GLY A 564 -0.69 31.71 18.87
N LEU A 565 0.04 31.71 17.74
CA LEU A 565 1.37 31.09 17.62
C LEU A 565 2.48 31.85 18.38
N ALA A 566 2.38 33.18 18.44
CA ALA A 566 3.35 34.01 19.15
C ALA A 566 3.22 33.89 20.68
N SER A 567 1.99 33.82 21.20
CA SER A 567 1.73 33.65 22.63
C SER A 567 2.14 32.26 23.13
N ALA A 568 1.93 31.21 22.33
CA ALA A 568 2.38 29.85 22.66
C ALA A 568 3.92 29.73 22.62
N CYS A 569 4.57 30.34 21.63
CA CYS A 569 6.05 30.38 21.57
C CYS A 569 6.66 31.21 22.70
N ASP A 570 6.08 32.35 23.06
CA ASP A 570 6.58 33.18 24.17
C ASP A 570 6.38 32.52 25.53
N THR A 571 5.32 31.72 25.70
CA THR A 571 5.09 30.94 26.93
C THR A 571 6.06 29.76 27.02
N LEU A 572 6.34 29.07 25.90
CA LEU A 572 7.31 27.97 25.82
C LEU A 572 8.75 28.48 26.03
N ILE A 573 9.10 29.61 25.42
CA ILE A 573 10.40 30.27 25.58
C ILE A 573 10.56 30.81 27.00
N SER A 574 9.50 31.35 27.62
CA SER A 574 9.54 31.81 29.02
C SER A 574 9.62 30.67 30.03
N GLN A 575 9.04 29.50 29.74
CA GLN A 575 9.20 28.28 30.55
C GLN A 575 10.61 27.68 30.39
N ILE A 576 11.21 27.75 29.19
CA ILE A 576 12.59 27.32 28.95
C ILE A 576 13.62 28.26 29.60
N ILE A 577 13.31 29.55 29.73
CA ILE A 577 14.23 30.55 30.31
C ILE A 577 14.19 30.59 31.85
N ASN A 578 13.07 30.24 32.50
CA ASN A 578 12.94 30.33 33.97
C ASN A 578 13.42 29.10 34.75
N GLU A 579 13.68 27.96 34.12
CA GLU A 579 14.35 26.81 34.76
C GLU A 579 15.87 26.85 34.53
N GLY A 580 16.52 27.81 35.21
CA GLY A 580 17.96 28.07 35.15
C GLY A 580 18.84 27.00 35.81
N THR A 581 18.75 25.73 35.40
CA THR A 581 19.66 24.66 35.89
C THR A 581 20.00 23.61 34.83
N LEU A 582 20.09 23.98 33.55
CA LEU A 582 20.52 23.06 32.49
C LEU A 582 21.41 23.67 31.39
N VAL A 583 22.03 24.84 31.60
CA VAL A 583 22.93 25.42 30.59
C VAL A 583 24.38 24.92 30.73
N TYR A 584 24.78 24.43 31.90
CA TYR A 584 26.15 23.90 32.10
C TYR A 584 26.35 22.44 31.64
N SER A 585 25.27 21.70 31.35
CA SER A 585 25.34 20.27 30.95
C SER A 585 25.33 20.05 29.43
N ILE A 586 24.96 21.07 28.65
CA ILE A 586 24.81 20.95 27.19
C ILE A 586 26.13 21.23 26.46
N GLU A 587 26.96 22.17 26.94
CA GLU A 587 28.29 22.41 26.35
C GLU A 587 29.25 21.22 26.57
N GLN A 588 29.22 20.55 27.72
CA GLN A 588 30.02 19.33 27.96
C GLN A 588 29.56 18.11 27.13
N LYS A 589 28.29 18.05 26.74
CA LYS A 589 27.75 16.95 25.92
C LYS A 589 28.00 17.16 24.42
N PHE A 590 28.15 18.39 23.94
CA PHE A 590 28.45 18.65 22.53
C PHE A 590 29.91 18.30 22.16
N GLU A 591 30.87 18.50 23.08
CA GLU A 591 32.25 18.01 22.90
C GLU A 591 32.33 16.47 22.93
N SER A 592 31.47 15.81 23.69
CA SER A 592 31.40 14.34 23.74
C SER A 592 30.83 13.72 22.46
N VAL A 593 29.84 14.35 21.82
CA VAL A 593 29.25 13.83 20.57
C VAL A 593 30.20 14.00 19.37
N THR A 594 30.96 15.09 19.32
CA THR A 594 31.94 15.32 18.25
C THR A 594 33.17 14.40 18.40
N THR A 595 33.51 14.02 19.64
CA THR A 595 34.55 13.02 19.94
C THR A 595 34.04 11.59 19.69
N LEU A 596 32.75 11.31 19.93
CA LEU A 596 32.11 10.03 19.60
C LEU A 596 32.07 9.79 18.09
N CYS A 597 31.77 10.81 17.28
CA CYS A 597 31.83 10.71 15.81
C CYS A 597 33.26 10.50 15.27
N LYS A 598 34.29 10.97 15.98
CA LYS A 598 35.70 10.70 15.64
C LYS A 598 36.17 9.30 16.08
N ASN A 599 35.63 8.77 17.18
CA ASN A 599 35.96 7.42 17.67
C ASN A 599 35.18 6.29 16.99
N ILE A 600 34.04 6.58 16.34
CA ILE A 600 33.30 5.58 15.53
C ILE A 600 34.08 5.15 14.28
N HIS A 601 35.06 5.96 13.81
CA HIS A 601 35.99 5.53 12.76
C HIS A 601 37.14 4.64 13.28
N ALA A 602 37.27 4.44 14.60
CA ALA A 602 38.35 3.65 15.22
C ALA A 602 37.88 2.40 15.99
N CYS A 603 36.58 2.20 16.22
CA CYS A 603 36.06 1.07 17.01
C CYS A 603 35.59 -0.13 16.16
N THR A 604 36.36 -0.53 15.14
CA THR A 604 36.25 -1.87 14.52
C THR A 604 37.13 -2.92 15.22
N ALA A 605 37.71 -2.62 16.38
CA ALA A 605 38.48 -3.59 17.16
C ALA A 605 38.35 -3.37 18.67
N CYS A 606 37.40 -4.06 19.31
CA CYS A 606 37.57 -4.73 20.61
C CYS A 606 36.25 -5.35 21.07
N TRP A 607 36.19 -6.68 21.06
CA TRP A 607 35.21 -7.45 21.82
C TRP A 607 35.79 -7.65 23.23
N SER A 608 35.12 -7.10 24.25
CA SER A 608 35.28 -7.60 25.62
C SER A 608 34.04 -7.26 26.45
N CYS A 609 33.48 -8.30 27.06
CA CYS A 609 32.48 -8.27 28.12
C CYS A 609 32.85 -7.27 29.22
N ASP A 610 31.85 -6.54 29.74
CA ASP A 610 31.72 -6.05 31.14
C ASP A 610 30.88 -4.76 31.26
N CYS A 611 29.65 -4.74 30.72
CA CYS A 611 28.69 -3.64 30.94
C CYS A 611 27.23 -4.12 30.93
N LEU A 612 26.94 -5.18 31.69
CA LEU A 612 25.64 -5.89 31.67
C LEU A 612 24.85 -5.77 32.99
N GLN A 613 24.93 -4.63 33.70
CA GLN A 613 24.24 -4.49 35.00
C GLN A 613 23.35 -3.26 35.22
N GLU A 614 23.14 -2.38 34.24
CA GLU A 614 22.18 -1.26 34.36
C GLU A 614 21.32 -1.09 33.09
N TRP A 615 20.38 -2.00 32.84
CA TRP A 615 19.51 -1.97 31.64
C TRP A 615 18.02 -2.09 31.96
N GLY A 616 17.59 -1.44 33.05
CA GLY A 616 16.19 -1.44 33.52
C GLY A 616 15.16 -0.58 32.78
N PRO A 617 15.51 0.41 31.92
CA PRO A 617 14.49 1.16 31.18
C PRO A 617 14.78 1.29 29.68
N PHE A 618 15.00 0.18 28.96
CA PHE A 618 15.18 0.21 27.49
C PHE A 618 13.86 0.19 26.69
N ASN A 619 12.71 0.15 27.38
CA ASN A 619 11.39 -0.06 26.79
C ASN A 619 10.72 1.20 26.16
N ARG A 620 11.35 2.38 26.17
CA ARG A 620 10.69 3.62 25.70
C ARG A 620 11.37 4.40 24.58
N LEU A 621 12.62 4.09 24.21
CA LEU A 621 13.39 5.00 23.33
C LEU A 621 14.11 4.35 22.13
N ALA A 622 14.38 3.05 22.08
CA ALA A 622 15.19 2.49 20.98
C ALA A 622 14.39 2.17 19.70
N LEU A 623 13.22 1.54 19.83
CA LEU A 623 12.37 1.19 18.69
C LEU A 623 11.79 2.42 17.94
N PRO A 624 11.33 3.49 18.63
CA PRO A 624 10.90 4.72 17.97
C PRO A 624 12.05 5.44 17.26
N SER A 625 13.28 5.30 17.74
CA SER A 625 14.47 5.97 17.18
C SER A 625 14.96 5.31 15.89
N MET A 626 14.96 3.97 15.81
CA MET A 626 15.25 3.26 14.56
C MET A 626 14.15 3.43 13.50
N LEU A 627 12.88 3.40 13.92
CA LEU A 627 11.75 3.73 13.05
C LEU A 627 11.78 5.19 12.60
N MET A 628 12.12 6.14 13.48
CA MET A 628 12.31 7.53 13.10
C MET A 628 13.46 7.71 12.13
N LEU A 629 14.60 7.04 12.30
CA LEU A 629 15.72 7.15 11.35
C LEU A 629 15.37 6.62 9.95
N CYS A 630 14.59 5.54 9.86
CA CYS A 630 14.14 5.00 8.57
C CYS A 630 13.04 5.85 7.93
N VAL A 631 12.07 6.33 8.72
CA VAL A 631 11.04 7.29 8.29
C VAL A 631 11.65 8.64 7.95
N GLN A 632 12.69 9.09 8.66
CA GLN A 632 13.46 10.30 8.37
C GLN A 632 14.29 10.12 7.12
N TRP A 633 14.91 8.97 6.88
CA TRP A 633 15.60 8.69 5.62
C TRP A 633 14.62 8.69 4.43
N TRP A 634 13.45 8.09 4.62
CA TRP A 634 12.36 8.10 3.63
C TRP A 634 11.75 9.50 3.40
N ALA A 635 11.53 10.26 4.48
CA ALA A 635 11.06 11.64 4.44
C ALA A 635 12.15 12.61 3.97
N TYR A 636 13.43 12.25 4.06
CA TYR A 636 14.56 13.03 3.54
C TYR A 636 14.71 12.83 2.03
N GLU A 637 14.51 11.62 1.51
CA GLU A 637 14.50 11.34 0.06
C GLU A 637 13.25 11.93 -0.62
N ILE A 638 12.07 11.74 -0.02
CA ILE A 638 10.82 12.35 -0.53
C ILE A 638 10.80 13.85 -0.27
N GLY A 639 11.23 14.32 0.91
CA GLY A 639 11.31 15.73 1.26
C GLY A 639 12.38 16.48 0.45
N GLY A 640 13.51 15.84 0.14
CA GLY A 640 14.53 16.38 -0.76
C GLY A 640 14.03 16.49 -2.21
N PHE A 641 13.24 15.52 -2.68
CA PHE A 641 12.54 15.60 -3.96
C PHE A 641 11.48 16.70 -3.98
N LEU A 642 10.66 16.80 -2.93
CA LEU A 642 9.63 17.85 -2.79
C LEU A 642 10.26 19.24 -2.69
N ALA A 643 11.40 19.39 -2.00
CA ALA A 643 12.16 20.64 -1.95
C ALA A 643 12.79 21.01 -3.31
N GLY A 644 13.23 20.02 -4.09
CA GLY A 644 13.69 20.22 -5.47
C GLY A 644 12.59 20.71 -6.41
N ILE A 645 11.36 20.19 -6.26
CA ILE A 645 10.18 20.67 -7.01
C ILE A 645 9.83 22.11 -6.65
N ILE A 646 9.91 22.49 -5.36
CA ILE A 646 9.67 23.87 -4.92
C ILE A 646 10.69 24.82 -5.61
N SER A 647 11.96 24.43 -5.67
CA SER A 647 13.01 25.22 -6.33
C SER A 647 12.78 25.38 -7.85
N GLU A 648 12.29 24.36 -8.55
CA GLU A 648 12.00 24.44 -9.99
C GLU A 648 10.67 25.14 -10.32
N ALA A 649 9.65 24.99 -9.45
CA ALA A 649 8.36 25.65 -9.61
C ALA A 649 8.40 27.15 -9.30
N GLU A 650 9.26 27.58 -8.36
CA GLU A 650 9.49 29.00 -8.05
C GLU A 650 10.19 29.75 -9.19
N LEU A 651 11.02 29.08 -9.99
CA LEU A 651 11.71 29.67 -11.15
C LEU A 651 10.75 29.98 -12.32
N GLY A 652 9.60 29.30 -12.42
CA GLY A 652 8.62 29.49 -13.50
C GLY A 652 7.52 30.53 -13.22
N ALA A 653 7.36 30.98 -11.97
CA ALA A 653 6.19 31.78 -11.54
C ALA A 653 6.55 33.18 -10.99
N GLN A 654 7.78 33.66 -11.18
CA GLN A 654 8.30 34.81 -10.41
C GLN A 654 8.39 36.18 -11.08
N SER A 655 7.85 36.46 -12.28
CA SER A 655 8.12 37.78 -12.92
C SER A 655 6.98 38.81 -13.02
N VAL A 656 5.73 38.55 -12.61
CA VAL A 656 4.65 39.55 -12.83
C VAL A 656 3.76 39.81 -11.61
N VAL A 657 3.54 38.84 -10.72
CA VAL A 657 2.59 38.99 -9.60
C VAL A 657 3.21 39.67 -8.37
N TYR A 658 4.50 39.43 -8.11
CA TYR A 658 5.20 39.99 -6.94
C TYR A 658 5.50 41.49 -7.07
N GLN A 659 5.71 42.02 -8.28
CA GLN A 659 5.97 43.46 -8.46
C GLN A 659 4.70 44.31 -8.31
N LEU A 660 3.53 43.82 -8.76
CA LEU A 660 2.27 44.56 -8.65
C LEU A 660 1.71 44.58 -7.21
N ALA A 661 1.86 43.48 -6.47
CA ALA A 661 1.42 43.41 -5.07
C ALA A 661 2.27 44.30 -4.14
N THR A 662 3.58 44.40 -4.41
CA THR A 662 4.50 45.21 -3.58
C THR A 662 4.29 46.72 -3.80
N ILE A 663 3.98 47.15 -5.04
CA ILE A 663 3.69 48.56 -5.34
C ILE A 663 2.35 48.99 -4.73
N ALA A 664 1.33 48.12 -4.75
CA ALA A 664 0.03 48.39 -4.12
C ALA A 664 0.12 48.45 -2.58
N PHE A 665 0.95 47.60 -1.96
CA PHE A 665 1.14 47.57 -0.51
C PHE A 665 1.97 48.77 0.00
N MET A 666 2.99 49.22 -0.75
CA MET A 666 3.75 50.43 -0.38
C MET A 666 2.95 51.74 -0.56
N ALA A 667 1.99 51.79 -1.49
CA ALA A 667 1.11 52.94 -1.67
C ALA A 667 0.12 53.11 -0.50
N LEU A 668 -0.33 52.01 0.11
CA LEU A 668 -1.25 52.03 1.26
C LEU A 668 -0.54 52.40 2.58
N ILE A 669 0.73 52.03 2.75
CA ILE A 669 1.49 52.36 3.97
C ILE A 669 1.88 53.85 4.02
N ARG A 670 2.00 54.53 2.86
CA ARG A 670 2.36 55.97 2.82
C ARG A 670 1.21 56.93 3.16
N ALA A 671 -0.02 56.45 3.26
CA ALA A 671 -1.20 57.29 3.48
C ALA A 671 -1.77 57.24 4.92
N GLY A 672 -1.17 56.49 5.84
CA GLY A 672 -1.84 56.10 7.10
C GLY A 672 -1.11 56.39 8.41
N VAL A 673 -0.14 57.30 8.47
CA VAL A 673 0.50 57.70 9.75
C VAL A 673 0.52 59.22 9.92
N GLN A 674 -0.43 59.74 10.68
CA GLN A 674 -0.32 61.02 11.37
C GLN A 674 -1.00 60.93 12.74
N ALA A 675 -0.21 61.09 13.80
CA ALA A 675 -0.67 61.28 15.19
C ALA A 675 -0.80 62.78 15.50
N PRO A 676 -1.58 63.19 16.54
CA PRO A 676 -0.95 63.68 17.79
C PRO A 676 -1.75 63.31 19.09
N LYS A 677 -1.10 62.95 20.24
CA LYS A 677 -0.75 63.76 21.46
C LYS A 677 -1.95 64.49 22.13
N THR A 678 -2.24 64.52 23.46
CA THR A 678 -1.44 64.79 24.69
C THR A 678 -2.30 64.73 26.00
N LYS A 679 -1.64 64.41 27.14
CA LYS A 679 -1.66 65.00 28.53
C LYS A 679 -2.89 65.12 29.47
N ASP A 680 -2.59 64.70 30.72
CA ASP A 680 -2.81 65.30 32.07
C ASP A 680 -4.21 65.42 32.75
N GLU A 681 -4.16 65.19 34.07
CA GLU A 681 -4.93 65.78 35.19
C GLU A 681 -6.07 65.02 35.93
N SER A 682 -6.05 65.31 37.24
CA SER A 682 -6.69 64.77 38.44
C SER A 682 -8.13 65.23 38.74
N TYR A 683 -8.88 64.50 39.58
CA TYR A 683 -9.54 64.93 40.85
C TYR A 683 -10.71 64.01 41.29
N ALA A 684 -11.04 64.11 42.58
CA ALA A 684 -11.86 63.24 43.43
C ALA A 684 -13.38 63.59 43.52
N MET A 685 -14.08 62.80 44.36
CA MET A 685 -15.41 63.00 45.00
C MET A 685 -16.66 62.75 44.13
N GLU A 686 -17.85 62.35 44.61
CA GLU A 686 -18.39 61.66 45.80
C GLU A 686 -19.92 61.54 45.55
N ASN A 687 -20.53 60.42 45.94
CA ASN A 687 -21.90 60.27 46.48
C ASN A 687 -23.22 60.24 45.65
N LYS A 688 -24.18 59.48 46.26
CA LYS A 688 -25.64 59.23 46.03
C LYS A 688 -25.99 57.99 45.17
N GLY A 689 -26.85 57.03 45.56
CA GLY A 689 -27.69 56.79 46.75
C GLY A 689 -28.96 55.98 46.38
N CYS A 690 -29.43 55.12 47.31
CA CYS A 690 -30.78 54.48 47.43
C CYS A 690 -31.16 53.31 46.48
N ARG A 691 -31.92 52.25 46.83
CA ARG A 691 -32.65 51.78 48.04
C ARG A 691 -33.19 50.32 47.80
N GLU A 692 -33.40 49.57 48.90
CA GLU A 692 -34.50 48.59 49.26
C GLU A 692 -35.10 47.65 48.16
N GLU A 693 -35.38 46.34 48.34
CA GLU A 693 -36.16 45.61 49.36
C GLU A 693 -35.87 44.08 49.36
N ALA A 694 -36.12 43.41 50.50
CA ALA A 694 -36.48 41.99 50.65
C ALA A 694 -37.89 41.95 51.30
N PRO A 695 -38.72 40.86 51.36
CA PRO A 695 -38.35 39.63 52.10
C PRO A 695 -39.13 38.27 51.85
N GLN A 696 -38.58 37.19 52.45
CA GLN A 696 -39.22 36.13 53.29
C GLN A 696 -39.90 34.81 52.79
N VAL A 697 -39.51 33.72 53.52
CA VAL A 697 -40.26 32.53 54.06
C VAL A 697 -40.57 31.36 53.10
N SER A 698 -40.43 30.05 53.37
CA SER A 698 -40.56 29.13 54.55
C SER A 698 -39.72 27.82 54.34
N GLN A 699 -38.88 27.34 55.27
CA GLN A 699 -39.11 26.32 56.33
C GLN A 699 -39.96 25.06 56.01
N HIS A 700 -39.32 23.87 56.01
CA HIS A 700 -39.70 22.74 56.89
C HIS A 700 -38.54 21.74 57.14
N THR A 701 -38.45 21.35 58.40
CA THR A 701 -37.63 20.38 59.19
C THR A 701 -37.78 18.90 58.75
N GLU A 702 -36.89 17.93 59.05
CA GLU A 702 -36.50 17.29 60.34
C GLU A 702 -35.33 16.29 60.06
N GLU A 703 -34.16 16.30 60.75
CA GLU A 703 -33.74 15.46 61.91
C GLU A 703 -34.16 13.97 61.86
N GLY A 704 -33.34 12.93 62.13
CA GLY A 704 -32.00 12.84 62.71
C GLY A 704 -31.44 11.40 62.76
N GLN A 705 -30.12 11.36 62.94
CA GLN A 705 -29.17 10.36 63.49
C GLN A 705 -29.59 8.94 63.92
N THR A 706 -28.75 7.95 63.57
CA THR A 706 -27.96 7.18 64.57
C THR A 706 -26.71 6.51 63.94
N GLN A 707 -25.53 6.86 64.46
CA GLN A 707 -24.26 6.09 64.38
C GLN A 707 -24.29 4.99 65.49
N THR A 708 -23.51 3.91 65.57
CA THR A 708 -22.04 3.72 65.52
C THR A 708 -21.68 2.21 65.58
N TRP A 709 -20.63 1.81 64.84
CA TRP A 709 -19.49 0.89 65.14
C TRP A 709 -19.56 -0.17 66.27
N GLN A 710 -19.18 -1.45 66.03
CA GLN A 710 -17.79 -2.02 66.05
C GLN A 710 -17.72 -3.57 66.33
N THR A 711 -16.84 -4.26 65.57
CA THR A 711 -15.96 -5.44 65.91
C THR A 711 -16.43 -6.89 66.21
N GLN A 712 -15.98 -7.81 65.32
CA GLN A 712 -15.24 -9.09 65.51
C GLN A 712 -15.71 -10.20 66.49
N THR A 713 -15.98 -11.42 66.01
CA THR A 713 -15.09 -12.63 66.06
C THR A 713 -15.81 -13.99 65.82
N TRP A 714 -15.04 -14.88 65.16
CA TRP A 714 -15.05 -16.34 64.90
C TRP A 714 -15.83 -17.38 65.76
N LYS A 715 -16.37 -18.42 65.08
CA LYS A 715 -16.44 -19.90 65.33
C LYS A 715 -17.66 -20.47 64.55
N GLY A 716 -17.72 -21.62 63.88
CA GLY A 716 -16.89 -22.82 63.66
C GLY A 716 -17.82 -24.00 63.23
N SER A 717 -17.25 -25.07 62.64
CA SER A 717 -17.82 -26.40 62.23
C SER A 717 -18.46 -26.47 60.83
N ALA A 718 -18.04 -27.26 59.83
CA ALA A 718 -17.39 -28.59 59.67
C ALA A 718 -18.33 -29.81 59.86
N GLU A 719 -18.57 -30.55 58.76
CA GLU A 719 -18.94 -31.97 58.54
C GLU A 719 -19.11 -32.11 56.99
N GLU A 720 -18.23 -32.71 56.18
CA GLU A 720 -17.75 -34.10 56.03
C GLU A 720 -18.80 -35.10 55.50
N LYS A 721 -18.63 -35.58 54.24
CA LYS A 721 -18.78 -37.00 53.84
C LYS A 721 -18.33 -37.32 52.41
N GLU A 722 -17.67 -38.46 52.33
CA GLU A 722 -17.08 -39.21 51.21
C GLU A 722 -18.10 -39.68 50.16
N ASP A 723 -17.69 -39.70 48.88
CA ASP A 723 -17.46 -40.90 48.04
C ASP A 723 -16.83 -40.53 46.68
#